data_AF-A0A3B3SYG6-F1
#
_entry.id   AF-A0A3B3SYG6-F1
#
_cell.length_a   1.000
_cell.length_b   1.000
_cell.length_c   1.000
_cell.angle_alpha   90.00
_cell.angle_beta   90.00
_cell.angle_gamma   90.00
#
_symmetry.space_group_name_H-M   'P 1'
#
loop_
_entity.id
_entity.type
_entity.pdbx_description
1 polymer ?
#
loop_
_entity_poly.entity_id
_entity_poly.type
_entity_poly.pdbx_seq_one_letter_code
_entity_poly.pdbx_strand_id
1 'polypeptide(L)'
;MSGATLLNEIGWDEGFAIPVANAENKALEDQLLRKQKEKSDLDGKLCTHRDKIQAMGEHLKNVRQELSHTQALSKAKEKQTESEVHFKALAEREMGRLQQEISKLERELGATRDKKNTQENNIFKASQKLDELKSQMNWDQKTLSAWLEESARKDEDTMAIVKYAQQDESRVRELTVRMEKMTIEASQKRRALDNELTETITAQIGLDSTAESFRHAHAERQELIRQWESTIEQMRRRDREMEQCTLLLAQVNQEVREKEATIKEKKNFLDSEVENNRELERKIAAAERLAAKLRQELQEKESNRVRLEDELESLRFSVDGTATEVQAKRSQLSSMKKDILEKSNKVKAAQAFNVTLQEKLQCITETAMSVEERAAQMEQTLKENEEAVKETDSLLLHHREALFKKTQELEALKAQEMERKAEITGCRASLSNLNSRLNKMDQKSLKQQKIIYNQDFRIQQLERKISRLKGEVTGEEKRLLEAKVSELSEALEEKRKTSSMLMLQLRRLQDNIRCVQKEMEKTGVEKSDLTTKIEELDLFNDTSDKELKKLNQKKQDAMVEDNILKLETKRLRDLLYDKADSVLSLEKQRLWLQAVMSEREEELKLHREMICKRVRLAEQEQQALSAEVHERLSKTDKMKKRYEILTVSMAPPDGEEERSQAYYIIKAAQEKEELQRKGDDLDAKIGKAEKEIQALENTLHVVNSRNTTYRKSLHKVEESSEEYQEKLRLEEQKRAAEERYKYKRRQMKELQDDIQNMNNTLEILNRDEAAQSERTEETRSQLQILNKELGLQEEKLDRVGKQCSKLTREIRAARKTKEESLEERDIDLRELRDFNRTVNKMLLEAMQEHPDLRDAIDMYFQQASLPPPSPAPTLVSGTSSKPSSGRSSASSLR
;
A
#
# COMPACT_ATOMS: atom_id res chain seq x y z
N MET A 1 79.69 -5.00 -8.79
CA MET A 1 79.64 -4.03 -7.69
C MET A 1 78.25 -3.41 -7.66
N SER A 2 77.53 -3.28 -6.54
CA SER A 2 77.94 -3.50 -5.14
C SER A 2 79.27 -2.80 -4.82
N GLY A 3 79.34 -1.47 -4.74
CA GLY A 3 78.29 -0.50 -5.13
C GLY A 3 78.22 0.70 -4.19
N ALA A 4 77.79 0.43 -2.96
CA ALA A 4 77.16 1.42 -2.07
C ALA A 4 78.12 2.38 -1.33
N THR A 5 79.17 2.91 -2.00
CA THR A 5 80.12 3.86 -1.37
C THR A 5 80.75 4.88 -2.32
N LEU A 6 81.41 4.45 -3.42
CA LEU A 6 82.01 5.39 -4.39
C LEU A 6 80.96 6.15 -5.22
N LEU A 7 79.70 5.80 -5.03
CA LEU A 7 78.56 6.54 -5.52
C LEU A 7 78.23 7.74 -4.58
N ASN A 8 78.31 7.60 -3.25
CA ASN A 8 77.90 8.63 -2.28
C ASN A 8 78.52 10.03 -2.49
N GLU A 9 79.86 10.16 -2.51
CA GLU A 9 80.51 11.49 -2.47
C GLU A 9 80.30 12.35 -3.73
N ILE A 10 79.91 11.73 -4.86
CA ILE A 10 79.58 12.43 -6.11
C ILE A 10 78.06 12.71 -6.21
N GLY A 11 77.28 12.27 -5.21
CA GLY A 11 75.82 12.40 -5.17
C GLY A 11 75.07 11.29 -5.92
N TRP A 12 75.64 10.08 -5.97
CA TRP A 12 75.11 8.95 -6.76
C TRP A 12 74.57 7.76 -5.93
N ASP A 13 74.78 7.65 -4.61
CA ASP A 13 74.28 6.48 -3.84
C ASP A 13 72.76 6.52 -3.59
N GLU A 14 72.16 7.71 -3.52
CA GLU A 14 70.70 7.87 -3.39
C GLU A 14 70.05 8.23 -4.74
N GLY A 15 70.38 7.50 -5.81
CA GLY A 15 69.71 7.71 -7.08
C GLY A 15 70.17 6.86 -8.26
N PHE A 16 69.55 7.12 -9.40
CA PHE A 16 69.78 6.42 -10.68
C PHE A 16 70.96 6.97 -11.48
N ALA A 17 71.82 7.78 -10.86
CA ALA A 17 72.95 8.45 -11.49
C ALA A 17 74.19 7.55 -11.48
N ILE A 18 74.88 7.45 -12.63
CA ILE A 18 75.95 6.47 -12.83
C ILE A 18 77.16 7.15 -13.49
N PRO A 19 78.41 6.87 -13.09
CA PRO A 19 79.59 7.42 -13.76
C PRO A 19 79.63 7.08 -15.25
N VAL A 20 79.43 8.08 -16.12
CA VAL A 20 79.54 7.90 -17.57
C VAL A 20 80.84 8.46 -18.15
N ALA A 21 81.60 7.56 -18.78
CA ALA A 21 82.95 7.81 -19.30
C ALA A 21 83.03 8.11 -20.82
N ASN A 22 81.94 8.01 -21.59
CA ASN A 22 81.92 8.30 -23.03
C ASN A 22 80.74 9.21 -23.43
N ALA A 23 80.95 10.05 -24.45
CA ALA A 23 79.96 11.05 -24.87
C ALA A 23 78.63 10.44 -25.33
N GLU A 24 78.64 9.27 -25.97
CA GLU A 24 77.42 8.57 -26.40
C GLU A 24 76.61 8.04 -25.23
N ASN A 25 77.23 7.35 -24.27
CA ASN A 25 76.49 6.93 -23.09
C ASN A 25 76.10 8.14 -22.24
N LYS A 26 76.80 9.29 -22.33
CA LYS A 26 76.41 10.50 -21.61
C LYS A 26 75.21 11.16 -22.27
N ALA A 27 75.10 11.07 -23.60
CA ALA A 27 73.86 11.36 -24.31
C ALA A 27 72.75 10.34 -23.98
N LEU A 28 73.08 9.07 -23.70
CA LEU A 28 72.12 8.06 -23.24
C LEU A 28 71.71 8.24 -21.77
N GLU A 29 72.57 8.70 -20.87
CA GLU A 29 72.24 9.03 -19.48
C GLU A 29 71.51 10.38 -19.42
N ASP A 30 71.92 11.38 -20.21
CA ASP A 30 71.10 12.57 -20.45
C ASP A 30 69.73 12.17 -21.01
N GLN A 31 69.64 11.19 -21.92
CA GLN A 31 68.37 10.64 -22.37
C GLN A 31 67.67 9.83 -21.27
N LEU A 32 68.37 9.13 -20.37
CA LEU A 32 67.78 8.34 -19.30
C LEU A 32 67.22 9.26 -18.23
N LEU A 33 67.98 10.25 -17.75
CA LEU A 33 67.54 11.35 -16.91
C LEU A 33 66.43 12.17 -17.58
N ARG A 34 66.51 12.49 -18.89
CA ARG A 34 65.37 13.10 -19.61
C ARG A 34 64.18 12.17 -19.67
N LYS A 35 64.34 10.85 -19.87
CA LYS A 35 63.25 9.86 -19.91
C LYS A 35 62.72 9.49 -18.54
N GLN A 36 63.48 9.73 -17.47
CA GLN A 36 63.14 9.50 -16.07
C GLN A 36 62.51 10.75 -15.45
N LYS A 37 62.90 11.93 -15.94
CA LYS A 37 62.21 13.21 -15.72
C LYS A 37 60.92 13.30 -16.55
N GLU A 38 60.95 12.89 -17.81
CA GLU A 38 59.73 12.59 -18.59
C GLU A 38 58.91 11.50 -17.90
N LYS A 39 59.52 10.50 -17.25
CA LYS A 39 58.77 9.50 -16.45
C LYS A 39 58.15 10.16 -15.21
N SER A 40 58.84 11.01 -14.45
CA SER A 40 58.19 11.74 -13.35
C SER A 40 57.13 12.71 -13.83
N ASP A 41 57.32 13.32 -15.00
CA ASP A 41 56.33 14.19 -15.66
C ASP A 41 55.16 13.37 -16.22
N LEU A 42 55.39 12.12 -16.67
CA LEU A 42 54.38 11.19 -17.19
C LEU A 42 53.68 10.44 -16.07
N ASP A 43 54.34 10.16 -14.95
CA ASP A 43 53.75 9.65 -13.71
C ASP A 43 52.96 10.77 -13.03
N GLY A 44 53.43 12.02 -13.08
CA GLY A 44 52.67 13.21 -12.68
C GLY A 44 51.49 13.50 -13.62
N LYS A 45 51.66 13.32 -14.93
CA LYS A 45 50.54 13.32 -15.89
C LYS A 45 49.62 12.12 -15.65
N LEU A 46 50.11 10.94 -15.29
CA LEU A 46 49.28 9.75 -14.98
C LEU A 46 48.57 9.87 -13.65
N CYS A 47 49.15 10.54 -12.64
CA CYS A 47 48.45 10.96 -11.43
C CYS A 47 47.38 11.97 -11.82
N THR A 48 47.71 13.13 -12.39
CA THR A 48 46.68 14.11 -12.79
C THR A 48 45.68 13.58 -13.82
N HIS A 49 45.99 12.56 -14.62
CA HIS A 49 45.05 11.83 -15.48
C HIS A 49 44.24 10.79 -14.69
N ARG A 50 44.79 10.11 -13.68
CA ARG A 50 44.05 9.24 -12.75
C ARG A 50 43.10 10.07 -11.89
N ASP A 51 43.54 11.22 -11.40
CA ASP A 51 42.76 12.18 -10.63
C ASP A 51 41.67 12.80 -11.52
N LYS A 52 41.98 13.12 -12.80
CA LYS A 52 40.96 13.50 -13.80
C LYS A 52 40.03 12.33 -14.14
N ILE A 53 40.49 11.09 -14.23
CA ILE A 53 39.63 9.92 -14.51
C ILE A 53 38.75 9.60 -13.29
N GLN A 54 39.24 9.82 -12.07
CA GLN A 54 38.46 9.72 -10.84
C GLN A 54 37.44 10.86 -10.79
N ALA A 55 37.85 12.12 -10.95
CA ALA A 55 36.93 13.26 -10.99
C ALA A 55 35.92 13.17 -12.15
N MET A 56 36.32 12.66 -13.32
CA MET A 56 35.41 12.35 -14.43
C MET A 56 34.54 11.12 -14.15
N GLY A 57 34.99 10.16 -13.35
CA GLY A 57 34.21 8.99 -12.92
C GLY A 57 33.18 9.33 -11.85
N GLU A 58 33.54 10.22 -10.92
CA GLU A 58 32.67 10.84 -9.93
C GLU A 58 31.68 11.78 -10.63
N HIS A 59 32.14 12.64 -11.55
CA HIS A 59 31.26 13.44 -12.40
C HIS A 59 30.34 12.57 -13.27
N LEU A 60 30.81 11.46 -13.83
CA LEU A 60 30.00 10.52 -14.61
C LEU A 60 29.03 9.71 -13.73
N LYS A 61 29.37 9.46 -12.46
CA LYS A 61 28.44 8.94 -11.45
C LYS A 61 27.36 9.98 -11.14
N ASN A 62 27.73 11.23 -10.92
CA ASN A 62 26.79 12.34 -10.70
C ASN A 62 25.89 12.55 -11.92
N VAL A 63 26.44 12.60 -13.15
CA VAL A 63 25.68 12.68 -14.41
C VAL A 63 24.77 11.47 -14.59
N ARG A 64 25.13 10.26 -14.12
CA ARG A 64 24.21 9.11 -14.09
C ARG A 64 23.11 9.25 -13.04
N GLN A 65 23.39 9.88 -11.90
CA GLN A 65 22.38 10.21 -10.90
C GLN A 65 21.42 11.28 -11.44
N GLU A 66 21.93 12.37 -12.00
CA GLU A 66 21.14 13.40 -12.70
C GLU A 66 20.36 12.83 -13.89
N LEU A 67 20.93 11.89 -14.67
CA LEU A 67 20.19 11.18 -15.71
C LEU A 67 19.06 10.33 -15.13
N SER A 68 19.28 9.67 -13.99
CA SER A 68 18.21 8.91 -13.31
C SER A 68 17.13 9.82 -12.70
N HIS A 69 17.51 11.00 -12.19
CA HIS A 69 16.60 11.99 -11.63
C HIS A 69 15.79 12.69 -12.74
N THR A 70 16.43 13.07 -13.85
CA THR A 70 15.75 13.63 -15.02
C THR A 70 14.90 12.59 -15.75
N GLN A 71 15.29 11.32 -15.82
CA GLN A 71 14.45 10.24 -16.35
C GLN A 71 13.26 9.94 -15.43
N ALA A 72 13.44 9.98 -14.09
CA ALA A 72 12.33 9.87 -13.15
C ALA A 72 11.39 11.08 -13.24
N LEU A 73 11.92 12.28 -13.44
CA LEU A 73 11.14 13.51 -13.68
C LEU A 73 10.40 13.46 -15.03
N SER A 74 11.03 12.91 -16.08
CA SER A 74 10.39 12.66 -17.38
C SER A 74 9.21 11.72 -17.20
N LYS A 75 9.41 10.56 -16.55
CA LYS A 75 8.33 9.60 -16.24
C LYS A 75 7.23 10.17 -15.35
N ALA A 76 7.57 11.08 -14.43
CA ALA A 76 6.58 11.80 -13.64
C ALA A 76 5.80 12.83 -14.48
N LYS A 77 6.45 13.45 -15.47
CA LYS A 77 5.82 14.39 -16.43
C LYS A 77 5.00 13.69 -17.49
N GLU A 78 5.44 12.54 -18.00
CA GLU A 78 4.67 11.63 -18.87
C GLU A 78 3.36 11.26 -18.16
N LYS A 79 3.43 10.74 -16.93
CA LYS A 79 2.24 10.46 -16.10
C LYS A 79 1.39 11.69 -15.78
N GLN A 80 2.00 12.86 -15.58
CA GLN A 80 1.24 14.10 -15.44
C GLN A 80 0.47 14.40 -16.74
N THR A 81 1.12 14.33 -17.91
CA THR A 81 0.45 14.57 -19.20
C THR A 81 -0.60 13.52 -19.53
N GLU A 82 -0.41 12.26 -19.16
CA GLU A 82 -1.45 11.22 -19.25
C GLU A 82 -2.68 11.60 -18.40
N SER A 83 -2.46 12.05 -17.16
CA SER A 83 -3.55 12.52 -16.29
C SER A 83 -4.22 13.79 -16.81
N GLU A 84 -3.46 14.74 -17.37
CA GLU A 84 -3.99 15.97 -17.98
C GLU A 84 -4.78 15.68 -19.25
N VAL A 85 -4.35 14.71 -20.08
CA VAL A 85 -5.12 14.21 -21.22
C VAL A 85 -6.39 13.50 -20.77
N HIS A 86 -6.35 12.73 -19.68
CA HIS A 86 -7.54 12.11 -19.10
C HIS A 86 -8.53 13.15 -18.55
N PHE A 87 -8.06 14.13 -17.77
CA PHE A 87 -8.89 15.24 -17.28
C PHE A 87 -9.44 16.09 -18.41
N LYS A 88 -8.65 16.34 -19.47
CA LYS A 88 -9.12 17.00 -20.68
C LYS A 88 -10.21 16.19 -21.38
N ALA A 89 -10.03 14.88 -21.54
CA ALA A 89 -11.04 14.02 -22.16
C ALA A 89 -12.33 13.94 -21.32
N LEU A 90 -12.24 13.98 -19.99
CA LEU A 90 -13.41 14.15 -19.12
C LEU A 90 -14.06 15.52 -19.32
N ALA A 91 -13.30 16.61 -19.33
CA ALA A 91 -13.81 17.97 -19.55
C ALA A 91 -14.43 18.15 -20.95
N GLU A 92 -13.91 17.48 -21.97
CA GLU A 92 -14.48 17.46 -23.33
C GLU A 92 -15.77 16.62 -23.40
N ARG A 93 -15.87 15.53 -22.62
CA ARG A 93 -17.14 14.81 -22.43
C ARG A 93 -18.16 15.64 -21.67
N GLU A 94 -17.76 16.32 -20.58
CA GLU A 94 -18.64 17.22 -19.82
C GLU A 94 -19.06 18.46 -20.64
N MET A 95 -18.18 19.00 -21.48
CA MET A 95 -18.55 20.05 -22.44
C MET A 95 -19.49 19.50 -23.52
N GLY A 96 -19.23 18.28 -24.01
CA GLY A 96 -20.11 17.56 -24.95
C GLY A 96 -21.47 17.22 -24.35
N ARG A 97 -21.55 16.99 -23.02
CA ARG A 97 -22.81 17.03 -22.29
C ARG A 97 -23.44 18.40 -22.45
N LEU A 98 -22.80 19.43 -21.90
CA LEU A 98 -23.37 20.76 -21.72
C LEU A 98 -23.81 21.38 -23.06
N GLN A 99 -23.18 21.02 -24.17
CA GLN A 99 -23.62 21.39 -25.52
C GLN A 99 -24.89 20.64 -25.97
N GLN A 100 -25.04 19.34 -25.66
CA GLN A 100 -26.34 18.66 -25.79
C GLN A 100 -27.38 19.32 -24.88
N GLU A 101 -27.00 19.64 -23.63
CA GLU A 101 -27.84 20.30 -22.61
C GLU A 101 -28.28 21.71 -22.96
N ILE A 102 -27.56 22.39 -23.84
CA ILE A 102 -27.92 23.69 -24.43
C ILE A 102 -28.70 23.46 -25.74
N SER A 103 -28.50 22.34 -26.44
CA SER A 103 -29.14 22.08 -27.75
C SER A 103 -30.57 21.54 -27.68
N LYS A 104 -30.94 20.70 -26.70
CA LYS A 104 -32.37 20.38 -26.48
C LYS A 104 -33.03 21.57 -25.76
N LEU A 105 -32.28 22.33 -24.96
CA LEU A 105 -32.61 23.66 -24.42
C LEU A 105 -32.90 24.74 -25.46
N GLU A 106 -32.20 24.80 -26.60
CA GLU A 106 -32.45 25.82 -27.64
C GLU A 106 -33.54 25.37 -28.62
N ARG A 107 -33.72 24.05 -28.77
CA ARG A 107 -35.00 23.46 -29.17
C ARG A 107 -36.08 23.60 -28.08
N GLU A 108 -35.69 24.10 -26.91
CA GLU A 108 -36.52 24.75 -25.90
C GLU A 108 -36.29 26.29 -25.79
N LEU A 109 -35.80 26.96 -26.85
CA LEU A 109 -35.79 28.44 -26.95
C LEU A 109 -36.16 29.06 -28.33
N GLY A 110 -36.40 28.24 -29.39
CA GLY A 110 -37.20 28.56 -30.61
C GLY A 110 -38.74 28.36 -30.52
N ALA A 111 -39.27 27.17 -30.80
CA ALA A 111 -40.67 26.72 -30.73
C ALA A 111 -41.67 27.32 -29.71
N THR A 112 -41.39 27.66 -28.44
CA THR A 112 -42.34 28.45 -27.61
C THR A 112 -42.26 29.94 -27.80
N ARG A 113 -41.16 30.46 -28.32
CA ARG A 113 -41.19 31.79 -28.90
C ARG A 113 -42.23 31.78 -30.02
N ASP A 114 -42.23 30.76 -30.88
CA ASP A 114 -43.27 30.56 -31.89
C ASP A 114 -44.65 30.40 -31.25
N LYS A 115 -44.75 29.64 -30.14
CA LYS A 115 -45.96 29.56 -29.32
C LYS A 115 -46.43 30.90 -28.73
N LYS A 116 -45.53 31.80 -28.33
CA LYS A 116 -45.83 33.11 -27.73
C LYS A 116 -46.22 34.10 -28.81
N ASN A 117 -45.38 34.23 -29.83
CA ASN A 117 -45.64 34.96 -31.06
C ASN A 117 -47.01 34.56 -31.62
N THR A 118 -47.36 33.28 -31.51
CA THR A 118 -48.73 32.83 -31.76
C THR A 118 -49.71 33.40 -30.73
N GLN A 119 -49.74 33.06 -29.42
CA GLN A 119 -50.78 33.63 -28.50
C GLN A 119 -50.92 35.17 -28.49
N GLU A 120 -49.87 35.92 -28.79
CA GLU A 120 -49.95 37.37 -29.01
C GLU A 120 -50.78 37.74 -30.25
N ASN A 121 -50.72 36.95 -31.32
CA ASN A 121 -51.62 37.06 -32.48
C ASN A 121 -53.08 36.72 -32.15
N ASN A 122 -53.41 35.74 -31.28
CA ASN A 122 -54.80 35.57 -30.81
C ASN A 122 -55.27 36.76 -30.00
N ILE A 123 -54.43 37.27 -29.08
CA ILE A 123 -54.76 38.45 -28.29
C ILE A 123 -54.99 39.65 -29.23
N PHE A 124 -54.21 39.79 -30.31
CA PHE A 124 -54.41 40.79 -31.35
C PHE A 124 -55.73 40.59 -32.11
N LYS A 125 -56.00 39.40 -32.68
CA LYS A 125 -57.26 39.07 -33.37
C LYS A 125 -58.49 39.28 -32.48
N ALA A 126 -58.40 38.88 -31.21
CA ALA A 126 -59.47 39.03 -30.23
C ALA A 126 -59.69 40.52 -29.89
N SER A 127 -58.62 41.30 -29.73
CA SER A 127 -58.71 42.75 -29.51
C SER A 127 -59.32 43.46 -30.72
N GLN A 128 -58.94 43.09 -31.94
CA GLN A 128 -59.55 43.61 -33.16
C GLN A 128 -61.06 43.33 -33.21
N LYS A 129 -61.48 42.07 -33.00
CA LYS A 129 -62.91 41.70 -32.92
C LYS A 129 -63.65 42.47 -31.81
N LEU A 130 -62.99 42.74 -30.69
CA LEU A 130 -63.56 43.49 -29.57
C LEU A 130 -63.76 44.98 -29.93
N ASP A 131 -62.82 45.58 -30.66
CA ASP A 131 -62.95 46.96 -31.15
C ASP A 131 -63.94 47.09 -32.31
N GLU A 132 -64.04 46.09 -33.19
CA GLU A 132 -65.11 45.97 -34.19
C GLU A 132 -66.49 45.96 -33.50
N LEU A 133 -66.68 45.13 -32.47
CA LEU A 133 -67.92 45.06 -31.67
C LEU A 133 -68.21 46.39 -30.92
N LYS A 134 -67.20 47.08 -30.38
CA LYS A 134 -67.38 48.44 -29.81
C LYS A 134 -67.86 49.43 -30.87
N SER A 135 -67.35 49.35 -32.10
CA SER A 135 -67.74 50.25 -33.18
C SER A 135 -69.20 50.04 -33.60
N GLN A 136 -69.65 48.78 -33.64
CA GLN A 136 -71.03 48.38 -33.88
C GLN A 136 -71.97 48.86 -32.76
N MET A 137 -71.63 48.62 -31.49
CA MET A 137 -72.41 49.07 -30.34
C MET A 137 -72.60 50.60 -30.32
N ASN A 138 -71.57 51.37 -30.68
CA ASN A 138 -71.64 52.84 -30.83
C ASN A 138 -72.52 53.31 -32.01
N TRP A 139 -72.85 52.42 -32.94
CA TRP A 139 -73.78 52.66 -34.05
C TRP A 139 -75.22 52.33 -33.62
N ASP A 140 -75.42 51.14 -33.04
CA ASP A 140 -76.70 50.66 -32.51
C ASP A 140 -77.29 51.63 -31.48
N GLN A 141 -76.46 52.18 -30.58
CA GLN A 141 -76.87 53.16 -29.57
C GLN A 141 -77.42 54.46 -30.19
N LYS A 142 -76.92 54.88 -31.35
CA LYS A 142 -77.39 56.10 -32.04
C LYS A 142 -78.72 55.89 -32.74
N THR A 143 -78.91 54.72 -33.37
CA THR A 143 -80.22 54.33 -33.92
C THR A 143 -81.27 54.16 -32.83
N LEU A 144 -80.90 53.64 -31.65
CA LEU A 144 -81.82 53.50 -30.52
C LEU A 144 -82.28 54.88 -29.99
N SER A 145 -81.37 55.86 -29.87
CA SER A 145 -81.76 57.21 -29.42
C SER A 145 -82.78 57.89 -30.36
N ALA A 146 -82.65 57.69 -31.67
CA ALA A 146 -83.61 58.25 -32.64
C ALA A 146 -85.00 57.56 -32.58
N TRP A 147 -85.06 56.28 -32.18
CA TRP A 147 -86.32 55.55 -32.01
C TRP A 147 -87.07 55.90 -30.71
N LEU A 148 -86.34 56.17 -29.63
CA LEU A 148 -86.93 56.50 -28.33
C LEU A 148 -87.69 57.85 -28.36
N GLU A 149 -87.24 58.80 -29.17
CA GLU A 149 -87.81 60.15 -29.26
C GLU A 149 -89.19 60.17 -29.95
N GLU A 150 -89.45 59.22 -30.86
CA GLU A 150 -90.74 59.06 -31.55
C GLU A 150 -91.76 58.26 -30.72
N SER A 151 -91.30 57.23 -29.97
CA SER A 151 -92.17 56.37 -29.14
C SER A 151 -92.75 57.10 -27.93
N ALA A 152 -91.97 58.00 -27.33
CA ALA A 152 -92.30 58.72 -26.09
C ALA A 152 -93.63 59.50 -26.11
N ARG A 153 -94.18 59.81 -27.29
CA ARG A 153 -95.45 60.55 -27.45
C ARG A 153 -96.72 59.69 -27.42
N LYS A 154 -96.62 58.36 -27.36
CA LYS A 154 -97.79 57.45 -27.29
C LYS A 154 -97.75 56.43 -26.16
N ASP A 155 -96.60 56.29 -25.51
CA ASP A 155 -96.39 55.27 -24.48
C ASP A 155 -96.72 55.74 -23.06
N GLU A 156 -96.93 57.03 -22.78
CA GLU A 156 -97.06 57.54 -21.40
C GLU A 156 -98.23 56.92 -20.61
N ASP A 157 -99.43 56.85 -21.21
CA ASP A 157 -100.63 56.29 -20.57
C ASP A 157 -100.58 54.75 -20.44
N THR A 158 -99.95 54.04 -21.39
CA THR A 158 -99.86 52.57 -21.40
C THR A 158 -98.70 52.05 -20.57
N MET A 159 -97.57 52.78 -20.50
CA MET A 159 -96.44 52.42 -19.66
C MET A 159 -96.78 52.44 -18.18
N ALA A 160 -97.66 53.34 -17.70
CA ALA A 160 -97.98 53.46 -16.27
C ALA A 160 -98.40 52.12 -15.61
N ILE A 161 -99.12 51.26 -16.35
CA ILE A 161 -99.60 49.96 -15.86
C ILE A 161 -98.56 48.86 -16.08
N VAL A 162 -97.87 48.84 -17.22
CA VAL A 162 -96.86 47.82 -17.56
C VAL A 162 -95.57 47.98 -16.74
N LYS A 163 -95.22 49.22 -16.38
CA LYS A 163 -93.96 49.60 -15.70
C LYS A 163 -93.81 48.97 -14.32
N TYR A 164 -94.88 48.81 -13.55
CA TYR A 164 -94.79 48.12 -12.25
C TYR A 164 -94.54 46.62 -12.41
N ALA A 165 -95.25 45.93 -13.31
CA ALA A 165 -95.03 44.51 -13.59
C ALA A 165 -93.61 44.22 -14.13
N GLN A 166 -93.10 45.09 -15.01
CA GLN A 166 -91.73 44.97 -15.53
C GLN A 166 -90.66 45.37 -14.50
N GLN A 167 -90.98 46.22 -13.52
CA GLN A 167 -90.04 46.55 -12.43
C GLN A 167 -89.78 45.34 -11.54
N ASP A 168 -90.80 44.59 -11.12
CA ASP A 168 -90.60 43.37 -10.32
C ASP A 168 -89.86 42.29 -11.13
N GLU A 169 -90.25 42.05 -12.39
CA GLU A 169 -89.62 41.01 -13.22
C GLU A 169 -88.17 41.37 -13.63
N SER A 170 -87.85 42.65 -13.80
CA SER A 170 -86.46 43.09 -14.03
C SER A 170 -85.64 43.07 -12.74
N ARG A 171 -86.24 43.37 -11.58
CA ARG A 171 -85.57 43.28 -10.28
C ARG A 171 -85.21 41.84 -9.91
N VAL A 172 -86.10 40.88 -10.20
CA VAL A 172 -85.81 39.44 -10.07
C VAL A 172 -84.63 39.06 -10.98
N ARG A 173 -84.67 39.38 -12.28
CA ARG A 173 -83.59 39.06 -13.23
C ARG A 173 -82.25 39.72 -12.84
N GLU A 174 -82.27 40.96 -12.38
CA GLU A 174 -81.07 41.68 -11.89
C GLU A 174 -80.47 40.98 -10.64
N LEU A 175 -81.31 40.47 -9.74
CA LEU A 175 -80.87 39.71 -8.57
C LEU A 175 -80.37 38.31 -8.95
N THR A 176 -81.00 37.61 -9.89
CA THR A 176 -80.52 36.31 -10.40
C THR A 176 -79.14 36.44 -11.04
N VAL A 177 -78.93 37.41 -11.94
CA VAL A 177 -77.62 37.63 -12.59
C VAL A 177 -76.56 38.07 -11.58
N ARG A 178 -76.92 38.86 -10.55
CA ARG A 178 -76.01 39.13 -9.42
C ARG A 178 -75.68 37.87 -8.62
N MET A 179 -76.65 36.99 -8.35
CA MET A 179 -76.42 35.71 -7.68
C MET A 179 -75.48 34.81 -8.48
N GLU A 180 -75.72 34.63 -9.77
CA GLU A 180 -74.86 33.83 -10.66
C GLU A 180 -73.45 34.39 -10.71
N LYS A 181 -73.29 35.71 -10.90
CA LYS A 181 -71.98 36.36 -10.92
C LYS A 181 -71.24 36.21 -9.59
N MET A 182 -71.91 36.47 -8.45
CA MET A 182 -71.33 36.26 -7.11
C MET A 182 -70.98 34.78 -6.86
N THR A 183 -71.74 33.84 -7.41
CA THR A 183 -71.46 32.39 -7.30
C THR A 183 -70.25 31.99 -8.15
N ILE A 184 -70.12 32.55 -9.35
CA ILE A 184 -68.95 32.36 -10.21
C ILE A 184 -67.71 32.96 -9.53
N GLU A 185 -67.77 34.20 -9.04
CA GLU A 185 -66.68 34.87 -8.31
C GLU A 185 -66.31 34.10 -7.02
N ALA A 186 -67.28 33.55 -6.28
CA ALA A 186 -67.02 32.68 -5.15
C ALA A 186 -66.34 31.36 -5.55
N SER A 187 -66.73 30.75 -6.69
CA SER A 187 -66.08 29.53 -7.22
C SER A 187 -64.67 29.79 -7.75
N GLN A 188 -64.38 31.01 -8.22
CA GLN A 188 -63.07 31.45 -8.67
C GLN A 188 -62.18 31.74 -7.46
N LYS A 189 -62.68 32.47 -6.46
CA LYS A 189 -61.96 32.71 -5.19
C LYS A 189 -61.71 31.43 -4.41
N ARG A 190 -62.62 30.45 -4.45
CA ARG A 190 -62.37 29.12 -3.89
C ARG A 190 -61.26 28.39 -4.63
N ARG A 191 -61.32 28.29 -5.97
CA ARG A 191 -60.22 27.69 -6.75
C ARG A 191 -58.88 28.39 -6.58
N ALA A 192 -58.87 29.72 -6.41
CA ALA A 192 -57.66 30.46 -6.07
C ALA A 192 -57.13 30.06 -4.68
N LEU A 193 -58.00 30.01 -3.66
CA LEU A 193 -57.63 29.53 -2.32
C LEU A 193 -57.14 28.07 -2.33
N ASP A 194 -57.78 27.19 -3.10
CA ASP A 194 -57.40 25.78 -3.24
C ASP A 194 -56.01 25.67 -3.90
N ASN A 195 -55.73 26.48 -4.93
CA ASN A 195 -54.41 26.55 -5.57
C ASN A 195 -53.34 27.08 -4.59
N GLU A 196 -53.55 28.24 -3.97
CA GLU A 196 -52.63 28.85 -2.99
C GLU A 196 -52.36 27.91 -1.81
N LEU A 197 -53.36 27.13 -1.38
CA LEU A 197 -53.22 26.08 -0.37
C LEU A 197 -52.33 24.94 -0.88
N THR A 198 -52.52 24.46 -2.11
CA THR A 198 -51.63 23.44 -2.69
C THR A 198 -50.20 23.95 -2.88
N GLU A 199 -50.01 25.19 -3.33
CA GLU A 199 -48.69 25.81 -3.47
C GLU A 199 -48.02 25.93 -2.09
N THR A 200 -48.73 26.42 -1.08
CA THR A 200 -48.25 26.46 0.32
C THR A 200 -47.87 25.07 0.85
N ILE A 201 -48.69 24.04 0.60
CA ILE A 201 -48.40 22.66 1.01
C ILE A 201 -47.15 22.11 0.28
N THR A 202 -47.01 22.35 -1.03
CA THR A 202 -45.80 21.92 -1.76
C THR A 202 -44.54 22.67 -1.31
N ALA A 203 -44.65 23.95 -0.96
CA ALA A 203 -43.56 24.72 -0.37
C ALA A 203 -43.18 24.19 1.03
N GLN A 204 -44.17 23.84 1.85
CA GLN A 204 -43.96 23.23 3.16
C GLN A 204 -43.25 21.86 3.04
N ILE A 205 -43.74 20.97 2.16
CA ILE A 205 -43.09 19.67 1.87
C ILE A 205 -41.66 19.86 1.35
N GLY A 206 -41.43 20.87 0.50
CA GLY A 206 -40.08 21.23 0.04
C GLY A 206 -39.17 21.69 1.18
N LEU A 207 -39.66 22.56 2.07
CA LEU A 207 -38.92 23.00 3.25
C LEU A 207 -38.60 21.83 4.19
N ASP A 208 -39.58 20.98 4.49
CA ASP A 208 -39.40 19.82 5.37
C ASP A 208 -38.40 18.81 4.77
N SER A 209 -38.47 18.53 3.47
CA SER A 209 -37.50 17.70 2.74
C SER A 209 -36.08 18.30 2.74
N THR A 210 -35.94 19.63 2.61
CA THR A 210 -34.63 20.28 2.80
C THR A 210 -34.16 20.21 4.25
N ALA A 211 -35.03 20.30 5.25
CA ALA A 211 -34.70 20.19 6.66
C ALA A 211 -34.30 18.75 7.05
N GLU A 212 -34.86 17.72 6.41
CA GLU A 212 -34.37 16.34 6.49
C GLU A 212 -33.01 16.18 5.81
N SER A 213 -32.83 16.75 4.62
CA SER A 213 -31.55 16.74 3.90
C SER A 213 -30.43 17.42 4.72
N PHE A 214 -30.73 18.55 5.38
CA PHE A 214 -29.79 19.20 6.31
C PHE A 214 -29.50 18.34 7.55
N ARG A 215 -30.48 17.61 8.09
CA ARG A 215 -30.26 16.65 9.19
C ARG A 215 -29.35 15.49 8.75
N HIS A 216 -29.57 14.95 7.55
CA HIS A 216 -28.74 13.87 6.99
C HIS A 216 -27.29 14.33 6.75
N ALA A 217 -27.10 15.46 6.06
CA ALA A 217 -25.78 16.05 5.83
C ALA A 217 -25.07 16.46 7.14
N HIS A 218 -25.81 16.83 8.19
CA HIS A 218 -25.22 17.08 9.51
C HIS A 218 -24.79 15.78 10.19
N ALA A 219 -25.58 14.70 10.12
CA ALA A 219 -25.20 13.39 10.65
C ALA A 219 -23.96 12.81 9.94
N GLU A 220 -23.91 12.88 8.61
CA GLU A 220 -22.73 12.53 7.81
C GLU A 220 -21.49 13.34 8.23
N ARG A 221 -21.64 14.67 8.39
CA ARG A 221 -20.56 15.53 8.88
C ARG A 221 -20.08 15.12 10.27
N GLN A 222 -20.97 14.75 11.19
CA GLN A 222 -20.58 14.32 12.53
C GLN A 222 -19.85 12.98 12.51
N GLU A 223 -20.29 12.01 11.70
CA GLU A 223 -19.58 10.74 11.54
C GLU A 223 -18.23 10.92 10.84
N LEU A 224 -18.13 11.80 9.84
CA LEU A 224 -16.87 12.11 9.16
C LEU A 224 -15.88 12.86 10.09
N ILE A 225 -16.39 13.72 10.98
CA ILE A 225 -15.59 14.29 12.10
C ILE A 225 -15.14 13.18 13.05
N ARG A 226 -16.01 12.27 13.46
CA ARG A 226 -15.68 11.16 14.37
C ARG A 226 -14.63 10.21 13.78
N GLN A 227 -14.68 9.99 12.47
CA GLN A 227 -13.65 9.25 11.72
C GLN A 227 -12.32 10.02 11.68
N TRP A 228 -12.35 11.33 11.43
CA TRP A 228 -11.17 12.21 11.52
C TRP A 228 -10.54 12.24 12.93
N GLU A 229 -11.34 12.32 13.98
CA GLU A 229 -10.85 12.22 15.37
C GLU A 229 -10.22 10.85 15.63
N SER A 230 -10.80 9.77 15.08
CA SER A 230 -10.23 8.42 15.19
C SER A 230 -8.90 8.27 14.46
N THR A 231 -8.75 8.83 13.25
CA THR A 231 -7.46 8.79 12.53
C THR A 231 -6.40 9.66 13.19
N ILE A 232 -6.78 10.82 13.76
CA ILE A 232 -5.88 11.64 14.59
C ILE A 232 -5.48 10.91 15.89
N GLU A 233 -6.40 10.19 16.55
CA GLU A 233 -6.05 9.36 17.71
C GLU A 233 -5.15 8.17 17.33
N GLN A 234 -5.31 7.57 16.16
CA GLN A 234 -4.42 6.52 15.66
C GLN A 234 -3.02 7.06 15.30
N MET A 235 -2.95 8.23 14.64
CA MET A 235 -1.69 8.93 14.37
C MET A 235 -0.95 9.21 15.67
N ARG A 236 -1.61 9.84 16.66
CA ARG A 236 -1.05 10.11 17.99
C ARG A 236 -0.71 8.87 18.82
N ARG A 237 -1.17 7.67 18.44
CA ARG A 237 -0.69 6.40 19.03
C ARG A 237 0.61 5.98 18.36
N ARG A 238 0.67 6.00 17.03
CA ARG A 238 1.89 5.72 16.26
C ARG A 238 3.02 6.70 16.54
N ASP A 239 2.73 7.98 16.76
CA ASP A 239 3.74 8.97 17.15
C ASP A 239 4.40 8.57 18.48
N ARG A 240 3.60 8.15 19.48
CA ARG A 240 4.11 7.66 20.77
C ARG A 240 4.81 6.30 20.66
N GLU A 241 4.34 5.42 19.78
CA GLU A 241 5.02 4.16 19.47
C GLU A 241 6.39 4.43 18.82
N MET A 242 6.51 5.46 17.96
CA MET A 242 7.79 5.92 17.40
C MET A 242 8.68 6.62 18.44
N GLU A 243 8.12 7.41 19.36
CA GLU A 243 8.85 7.96 20.52
C GLU A 243 9.39 6.84 21.42
N GLN A 244 8.60 5.81 21.69
CA GLN A 244 9.04 4.62 22.43
C GLN A 244 10.11 3.82 21.67
N CYS A 245 9.94 3.59 20.37
CA CYS A 245 10.95 2.93 19.55
C CYS A 245 12.26 3.73 19.45
N THR A 246 12.21 5.06 19.41
CA THR A 246 13.42 5.91 19.39
C THR A 246 14.10 5.97 20.77
N LEU A 247 13.34 5.94 21.87
CA LEU A 247 13.89 5.75 23.22
C LEU A 247 14.56 4.38 23.39
N LEU A 248 13.93 3.30 22.94
CA LEU A 248 14.51 1.95 22.95
C LEU A 248 15.76 1.88 22.07
N LEU A 249 15.75 2.50 20.89
CA LEU A 249 16.95 2.62 20.05
C LEU A 249 18.04 3.44 20.73
N ALA A 250 17.72 4.50 21.48
CA ALA A 250 18.70 5.27 22.24
C ALA A 250 19.33 4.43 23.37
N GLN A 251 18.52 3.66 24.10
CA GLN A 251 18.99 2.72 25.13
C GLN A 251 19.89 1.63 24.55
N VAL A 252 19.47 0.97 23.46
CA VAL A 252 20.28 -0.06 22.78
C VAL A 252 21.58 0.54 22.22
N ASN A 253 21.56 1.76 21.67
CA ASN A 253 22.78 2.45 21.24
C ASN A 253 23.69 2.82 22.42
N GLN A 254 23.15 3.12 23.61
CA GLN A 254 23.94 3.32 24.82
C GLN A 254 24.57 1.99 25.29
N GLU A 255 23.80 0.90 25.37
CA GLU A 255 24.34 -0.43 25.67
C GLU A 255 25.45 -0.84 24.69
N VAL A 256 25.28 -0.57 23.40
CA VAL A 256 26.31 -0.83 22.38
C VAL A 256 27.56 -0.01 22.64
N ARG A 257 27.44 1.27 23.02
CA ARG A 257 28.60 2.11 23.40
C ARG A 257 29.31 1.60 24.66
N GLU A 258 28.57 1.12 25.66
CA GLU A 258 29.12 0.54 26.89
C GLU A 258 29.79 -0.82 26.63
N LYS A 259 29.21 -1.64 25.77
CA LYS A 259 29.79 -2.90 25.27
C LYS A 259 31.03 -2.62 24.39
N GLU A 260 31.02 -1.59 23.56
CA GLU A 260 32.21 -1.14 22.82
C GLU A 260 33.31 -0.59 23.74
N ALA A 261 32.96 0.16 24.78
CA ALA A 261 33.91 0.69 25.75
C ALA A 261 34.61 -0.46 26.51
N THR A 262 33.84 -1.40 27.03
CA THR A 262 34.39 -2.60 27.68
C THR A 262 35.17 -3.49 26.70
N ILE A 263 34.78 -3.60 25.42
CA ILE A 263 35.59 -4.27 24.39
C ILE A 263 36.91 -3.52 24.14
N LYS A 264 36.92 -2.19 24.12
CA LYS A 264 38.14 -1.38 24.00
C LYS A 264 39.04 -1.55 25.24
N GLU A 265 38.49 -1.56 26.45
CA GLU A 265 39.22 -1.87 27.68
C GLU A 265 39.83 -3.28 27.66
N LYS A 266 39.07 -4.30 27.21
CA LYS A 266 39.58 -5.67 27.09
C LYS A 266 40.63 -5.83 25.99
N LYS A 267 40.56 -5.05 24.90
CA LYS A 267 41.63 -4.98 23.89
C LYS A 267 42.88 -4.32 24.47
N ASN A 268 42.77 -3.12 25.03
CA ASN A 268 43.89 -2.41 25.66
C ASN A 268 44.57 -3.27 26.74
N PHE A 269 43.78 -4.00 27.54
CA PHE A 269 44.29 -4.96 28.52
C PHE A 269 45.04 -6.11 27.84
N LEU A 270 44.44 -6.76 26.84
CA LEU A 270 45.09 -7.83 26.07
C LEU A 270 46.39 -7.36 25.40
N ASP A 271 46.41 -6.16 24.82
CA ASP A 271 47.58 -5.57 24.18
C ASP A 271 48.68 -5.32 25.24
N SER A 272 48.33 -4.77 26.41
CA SER A 272 49.27 -4.59 27.52
C SER A 272 49.80 -5.93 28.07
N GLU A 273 48.98 -6.98 28.11
CA GLU A 273 49.41 -8.33 28.49
C GLU A 273 50.28 -8.98 27.41
N VAL A 274 50.04 -8.71 26.13
CA VAL A 274 50.92 -9.14 25.03
C VAL A 274 52.27 -8.41 25.11
N GLU A 275 52.31 -7.13 25.49
CA GLU A 275 53.56 -6.41 25.73
C GLU A 275 54.30 -6.89 26.98
N ASN A 276 53.58 -7.16 28.08
CA ASN A 276 54.12 -7.81 29.28
C ASN A 276 54.73 -9.18 28.96
N ASN A 277 54.03 -10.02 28.18
CA ASN A 277 54.55 -11.31 27.74
C ASN A 277 55.79 -11.17 26.86
N ARG A 278 55.78 -10.25 25.87
CA ARG A 278 56.99 -9.93 25.07
C ARG A 278 58.14 -9.42 25.94
N GLU A 279 57.89 -8.72 27.04
CA GLU A 279 58.92 -8.34 28.00
C GLU A 279 59.44 -9.52 28.81
N LEU A 280 58.56 -10.43 29.24
CA LEU A 280 58.95 -11.65 29.95
C LEU A 280 59.76 -12.57 29.02
N GLU A 281 59.38 -12.74 27.76
CA GLU A 281 60.18 -13.42 26.72
C GLU A 281 61.57 -12.78 26.55
N ARG A 282 61.66 -11.44 26.48
CA ARG A 282 62.94 -10.72 26.44
C ARG A 282 63.79 -10.95 27.69
N LYS A 283 63.17 -10.99 28.88
CA LYS A 283 63.84 -11.25 30.18
C LYS A 283 64.29 -12.71 30.29
N ILE A 284 63.48 -13.67 29.83
CA ILE A 284 63.81 -15.10 29.74
C ILE A 284 64.98 -15.30 28.78
N ALA A 285 64.91 -14.78 27.55
CA ALA A 285 65.99 -14.90 26.57
C ALA A 285 67.31 -14.25 27.03
N ALA A 286 67.24 -13.21 27.87
CA ALA A 286 68.43 -12.63 28.52
C ALA A 286 68.97 -13.56 29.63
N ALA A 287 68.11 -14.12 30.48
CA ALA A 287 68.49 -15.09 31.51
C ALA A 287 69.04 -16.40 30.91
N GLU A 288 68.50 -16.87 29.79
CA GLU A 288 69.01 -18.05 29.06
C GLU A 288 70.40 -17.79 28.47
N ARG A 289 70.66 -16.61 27.91
CA ARG A 289 72.01 -16.22 27.47
C ARG A 289 73.00 -16.15 28.64
N LEU A 290 72.57 -15.65 29.80
CA LEU A 290 73.39 -15.64 31.00
C LEU A 290 73.64 -17.06 31.52
N ALA A 291 72.63 -17.93 31.54
CA ALA A 291 72.77 -19.33 31.91
C ALA A 291 73.66 -20.12 30.92
N ALA A 292 73.62 -19.81 29.63
CA ALA A 292 74.51 -20.37 28.62
C ALA A 292 75.97 -19.94 28.86
N LYS A 293 76.22 -18.64 29.13
CA LYS A 293 77.55 -18.15 29.53
C LYS A 293 78.06 -18.83 30.79
N LEU A 294 77.26 -18.87 31.86
CA LEU A 294 77.64 -19.50 33.12
C LEU A 294 77.89 -21.01 32.99
N ARG A 295 77.19 -21.71 32.08
CA ARG A 295 77.48 -23.11 31.73
C ARG A 295 78.81 -23.26 30.98
N GLN A 296 79.11 -22.36 30.04
CA GLN A 296 80.39 -22.35 29.34
C GLN A 296 81.55 -22.03 30.31
N GLU A 297 81.39 -21.01 31.16
CA GLU A 297 82.35 -20.66 32.21
C GLU A 297 82.56 -21.83 33.18
N LEU A 298 81.49 -22.52 33.59
CA LEU A 298 81.59 -23.74 34.40
C LEU A 298 82.38 -24.84 33.68
N GLN A 299 82.08 -25.13 32.42
CA GLN A 299 82.78 -26.12 31.60
C GLN A 299 84.27 -25.76 31.41
N GLU A 300 84.58 -24.47 31.25
CA GLU A 300 85.95 -23.97 31.21
C GLU A 300 86.65 -24.16 32.57
N LYS A 301 86.00 -23.85 33.71
CA LYS A 301 86.56 -24.13 35.04
C LYS A 301 86.73 -25.63 35.31
N GLU A 302 85.81 -26.47 34.88
CA GLU A 302 85.91 -27.93 34.98
C GLU A 302 87.08 -28.46 34.14
N SER A 303 87.27 -27.97 32.91
CA SER A 303 88.42 -28.36 32.07
C SER A 303 89.76 -27.94 32.70
N ASN A 304 89.80 -26.80 33.39
CA ASN A 304 90.99 -26.37 34.12
C ASN A 304 91.19 -27.13 35.44
N ARG A 305 90.11 -27.55 36.12
CA ARG A 305 90.21 -28.48 37.27
C ARG A 305 90.82 -29.81 36.84
N VAL A 306 90.35 -30.39 35.73
CA VAL A 306 90.89 -31.65 35.20
C VAL A 306 92.38 -31.51 34.86
N ARG A 307 92.80 -30.45 34.16
CA ARG A 307 94.22 -30.17 33.90
C ARG A 307 95.06 -30.07 35.18
N LEU A 308 94.55 -29.40 36.22
CA LEU A 308 95.24 -29.30 37.51
C LEU A 308 95.27 -30.63 38.26
N GLU A 309 94.29 -31.51 38.07
CA GLU A 309 94.28 -32.88 38.59
C GLU A 309 95.29 -33.76 37.84
N ASP A 310 95.37 -33.65 36.51
CA ASP A 310 96.39 -34.31 35.66
C ASP A 310 97.82 -33.84 36.05
N GLU A 311 98.01 -32.53 36.26
CA GLU A 311 99.27 -31.94 36.73
C GLU A 311 99.65 -32.46 38.13
N LEU A 312 98.70 -32.46 39.09
CA LEU A 312 98.92 -32.99 40.43
C LEU A 312 99.21 -34.49 40.43
N GLU A 313 98.57 -35.28 39.56
CA GLU A 313 98.83 -36.71 39.44
C GLU A 313 100.19 -36.98 38.78
N SER A 314 100.61 -36.16 37.80
CA SER A 314 101.98 -36.20 37.24
C SER A 314 103.06 -35.86 38.29
N LEU A 315 102.81 -34.85 39.13
CA LEU A 315 103.68 -34.50 40.27
C LEU A 315 103.71 -35.62 41.31
N ARG A 316 102.57 -36.27 41.56
CA ARG A 316 102.48 -37.44 42.44
C ARG A 316 103.29 -38.62 41.90
N PHE A 317 103.19 -38.95 40.62
CA PHE A 317 104.04 -39.98 40.00
C PHE A 317 105.54 -39.65 40.11
N SER A 318 105.91 -38.37 40.00
CA SER A 318 107.30 -37.91 40.23
C SER A 318 107.74 -38.05 41.71
N VAL A 319 106.85 -37.76 42.65
CA VAL A 319 107.11 -37.96 44.10
C VAL A 319 107.18 -39.44 44.46
N ASP A 320 106.30 -40.29 43.95
CA ASP A 320 106.33 -41.73 44.18
C ASP A 320 107.55 -42.38 43.47
N GLY A 321 107.97 -41.85 42.33
CA GLY A 321 109.24 -42.20 41.66
C GLY A 321 110.46 -41.86 42.51
N THR A 322 110.60 -40.61 42.95
CA THR A 322 111.72 -40.20 43.83
C THR A 322 111.68 -40.89 45.20
N ALA A 323 110.49 -41.19 45.74
CA ALA A 323 110.34 -41.97 46.97
C ALA A 323 110.80 -43.43 46.79
N THR A 324 110.49 -44.07 45.65
CA THR A 324 110.96 -45.42 45.34
C THR A 324 112.47 -45.46 45.02
N GLU A 325 113.03 -44.42 44.40
CA GLU A 325 114.49 -44.27 44.30
C GLU A 325 115.15 -44.11 45.67
N VAL A 326 114.60 -43.27 46.57
CA VAL A 326 115.10 -43.13 47.94
C VAL A 326 114.96 -44.44 48.73
N GLN A 327 113.89 -45.21 48.52
CA GLN A 327 113.71 -46.54 49.10
C GLN A 327 114.79 -47.51 48.60
N ALA A 328 115.11 -47.50 47.29
CA ALA A 328 116.17 -48.29 46.69
C ALA A 328 117.58 -47.86 47.17
N LYS A 329 117.82 -46.55 47.37
CA LYS A 329 119.07 -46.06 47.96
C LYS A 329 119.19 -46.44 49.43
N ARG A 330 118.08 -46.46 50.18
CA ARG A 330 118.04 -46.96 51.57
C ARG A 330 118.30 -48.46 51.67
N SER A 331 117.82 -49.28 50.73
CA SER A 331 118.14 -50.72 50.70
C SER A 331 119.58 -50.99 50.24
N GLN A 332 120.11 -50.24 49.28
CA GLN A 332 121.54 -50.27 48.94
C GLN A 332 122.43 -49.86 50.14
N LEU A 333 122.00 -48.89 50.94
CA LEU A 333 122.70 -48.51 52.18
C LEU A 333 122.57 -49.57 53.30
N SER A 334 121.46 -50.32 53.38
CA SER A 334 121.31 -51.39 54.36
C SER A 334 122.12 -52.64 53.99
N SER A 335 122.22 -52.98 52.70
CA SER A 335 123.13 -54.05 52.23
C SER A 335 124.58 -53.66 52.47
N MET A 336 125.01 -52.44 52.08
CA MET A 336 126.36 -51.93 52.37
C MET A 336 126.69 -51.96 53.88
N LYS A 337 125.75 -51.58 54.76
CA LYS A 337 125.95 -51.69 56.22
C LYS A 337 126.10 -53.14 56.69
N LYS A 338 125.36 -54.08 56.09
CA LYS A 338 125.49 -55.52 56.38
C LYS A 338 126.85 -56.06 55.91
N ASP A 339 127.29 -55.69 54.71
CA ASP A 339 128.59 -56.07 54.16
C ASP A 339 129.74 -55.53 55.02
N ILE A 340 129.63 -54.30 55.52
CA ILE A 340 130.59 -53.71 56.46
C ILE A 340 130.64 -54.48 57.78
N LEU A 341 129.48 -54.91 58.32
CA LEU A 341 129.40 -55.77 59.51
C LEU A 341 130.06 -57.13 59.27
N GLU A 342 129.77 -57.79 58.15
CA GLU A 342 130.38 -59.08 57.80
C GLU A 342 131.89 -58.98 57.55
N LYS A 343 132.37 -57.87 56.95
CA LYS A 343 133.80 -57.56 56.82
C LYS A 343 134.46 -57.31 58.17
N SER A 344 133.82 -56.54 59.06
CA SER A 344 134.31 -56.26 60.42
C SER A 344 134.45 -57.54 61.24
N ASN A 345 133.46 -58.43 61.19
CA ASN A 345 133.49 -59.72 61.89
C ASN A 345 134.60 -60.64 61.34
N LYS A 346 134.86 -60.63 60.03
CA LYS A 346 135.98 -61.37 59.41
C LYS A 346 137.35 -60.83 59.85
N VAL A 347 137.50 -59.52 60.04
CA VAL A 347 138.73 -58.91 60.59
C VAL A 347 138.94 -59.33 62.06
N LYS A 348 137.90 -59.25 62.90
CA LYS A 348 137.98 -59.66 64.32
C LYS A 348 138.36 -61.14 64.48
N ALA A 349 137.80 -62.02 63.66
CA ALA A 349 138.16 -63.44 63.63
C ALA A 349 139.64 -63.66 63.23
N ALA A 350 140.14 -62.93 62.23
CA ALA A 350 141.54 -63.00 61.82
C ALA A 350 142.51 -62.45 62.90
N GLN A 351 142.10 -61.45 63.68
CA GLN A 351 142.90 -60.92 64.79
C GLN A 351 143.02 -61.94 65.93
N ALA A 352 141.92 -62.58 66.35
CA ALA A 352 141.93 -63.63 67.37
C ALA A 352 142.84 -64.83 67.00
N PHE A 353 142.90 -65.18 65.71
CA PHE A 353 143.74 -66.28 65.21
C PHE A 353 145.24 -65.94 65.16
N ASN A 354 145.62 -64.66 65.09
CA ASN A 354 147.03 -64.25 65.12
C ASN A 354 147.59 -64.20 66.55
N VAL A 355 146.84 -63.64 67.50
CA VAL A 355 147.26 -63.58 68.93
C VAL A 355 147.55 -64.99 69.46
N THR A 356 146.62 -65.92 69.24
CA THR A 356 146.72 -67.33 69.68
C THR A 356 147.77 -68.18 68.95
N LEU A 357 148.48 -67.60 67.96
CA LEU A 357 149.65 -68.18 67.29
C LEU A 357 150.97 -67.53 67.74
N GLN A 358 150.98 -66.23 68.06
CA GLN A 358 152.16 -65.55 68.62
C GLN A 358 152.44 -65.99 70.07
N GLU A 359 151.40 -66.14 70.90
CA GLU A 359 151.51 -66.59 72.30
C GLU A 359 152.12 -68.00 72.43
N LYS A 360 152.01 -68.84 71.38
CA LYS A 360 152.55 -70.21 71.36
C LYS A 360 154.00 -70.31 70.92
N LEU A 361 154.63 -69.22 70.49
CA LEU A 361 156.01 -69.22 69.98
C LEU A 361 157.03 -68.55 70.91
N GLN A 362 156.60 -67.78 71.91
CA GLN A 362 157.48 -67.22 72.96
C GLN A 362 157.43 -67.99 74.29
N CYS A 363 156.43 -68.84 74.52
CA CYS A 363 156.28 -69.59 75.78
C CYS A 363 157.10 -70.91 75.85
N ILE A 364 158.16 -71.05 75.03
CA ILE A 364 159.00 -72.26 74.97
C ILE A 364 160.47 -71.99 75.36
N THR A 365 160.91 -70.72 75.41
CA THR A 365 162.32 -70.37 75.69
C THR A 365 162.46 -69.21 76.68
N GLU A 366 161.86 -69.31 77.87
CA GLU A 366 162.56 -69.08 79.14
C GLU A 366 161.64 -69.28 80.37
N THR A 367 162.05 -70.22 81.23
CA THR A 367 161.46 -70.47 82.56
C THR A 367 162.26 -69.76 83.64
N ALA A 368 161.63 -68.95 84.50
CA ALA A 368 161.81 -68.98 85.98
C ALA A 368 161.28 -67.71 86.70
N MET A 369 160.25 -67.89 87.55
CA MET A 369 159.97 -67.17 88.82
C MET A 369 159.79 -65.62 88.80
N SER A 370 159.12 -64.97 89.75
CA SER A 370 158.27 -65.43 90.89
C SER A 370 156.90 -64.73 90.86
N VAL A 371 156.06 -64.89 91.90
CA VAL A 371 154.64 -64.47 91.89
C VAL A 371 154.25 -63.82 93.21
N GLU A 372 154.24 -62.48 93.29
CA GLU A 372 153.69 -61.79 94.48
C GLU A 372 153.05 -60.41 94.19
N GLU A 373 153.59 -59.60 93.27
CA GLU A 373 153.02 -58.26 92.98
C GLU A 373 151.75 -58.27 92.09
N ARG A 374 151.39 -59.42 91.48
CA ARG A 374 150.23 -59.53 90.57
C ARG A 374 148.86 -59.54 91.24
N ALA A 375 148.78 -59.64 92.57
CA ALA A 375 147.50 -59.69 93.28
C ALA A 375 146.82 -58.31 93.38
N ALA A 376 147.59 -57.25 93.70
CA ALA A 376 147.05 -55.96 94.09
C ALA A 376 146.30 -55.20 92.97
N GLN A 377 146.73 -55.37 91.71
CA GLN A 377 146.14 -54.65 90.57
C GLN A 377 144.83 -55.28 90.06
N MET A 378 144.59 -56.56 90.36
CA MET A 378 143.39 -57.29 89.92
C MET A 378 142.14 -56.93 90.75
N GLU A 379 142.33 -56.55 92.02
CA GLU A 379 141.24 -56.28 92.97
C GLU A 379 140.62 -54.89 92.79
N GLN A 380 141.40 -53.92 92.30
CA GLN A 380 140.91 -52.56 92.03
C GLN A 380 139.98 -52.54 90.81
N THR A 381 140.34 -53.25 89.74
CA THR A 381 139.55 -53.35 88.50
C THR A 381 138.22 -54.10 88.64
N LEU A 382 138.02 -54.87 89.72
CA LEU A 382 136.74 -55.53 89.99
C LEU A 382 135.70 -54.57 90.59
N LYS A 383 136.11 -53.67 91.49
CA LYS A 383 135.20 -52.76 92.21
C LYS A 383 134.53 -51.74 91.28
N GLU A 384 135.29 -51.16 90.35
CA GLU A 384 134.78 -50.22 89.34
C GLU A 384 133.70 -50.84 88.42
N ASN A 385 133.80 -52.15 88.14
CA ASN A 385 132.80 -52.86 87.33
C ASN A 385 131.53 -53.21 88.13
N GLU A 386 131.59 -53.36 89.45
CA GLU A 386 130.41 -53.61 90.28
C GLU A 386 129.55 -52.36 90.52
N GLU A 387 130.09 -51.16 90.35
CA GLU A 387 129.34 -49.91 90.52
C GLU A 387 128.53 -49.58 89.26
N ALA A 388 129.13 -49.71 88.08
CA ALA A 388 128.47 -49.47 86.79
C ALA A 388 127.20 -50.32 86.56
N VAL A 389 127.18 -51.57 87.04
CA VAL A 389 125.99 -52.44 86.93
C VAL A 389 124.82 -51.89 87.74
N LYS A 390 125.07 -51.41 88.97
CA LYS A 390 124.04 -50.93 89.91
C LYS A 390 123.31 -49.69 89.38
N GLU A 391 124.02 -48.81 88.66
CA GLU A 391 123.38 -47.66 88.01
C GLU A 391 122.39 -48.10 86.91
N THR A 392 122.75 -49.10 86.09
CA THR A 392 121.89 -49.56 84.98
C THR A 392 120.57 -50.18 85.44
N ASP A 393 120.56 -50.95 86.54
CA ASP A 393 119.34 -51.51 87.12
C ASP A 393 118.40 -50.42 87.67
N SER A 394 118.95 -49.33 88.21
CA SER A 394 118.15 -48.22 88.75
C SER A 394 117.30 -47.50 87.67
N LEU A 395 117.89 -47.29 86.49
CA LEU A 395 117.21 -46.71 85.33
C LEU A 395 116.13 -47.66 84.78
N LEU A 396 116.40 -48.97 84.80
CA LEU A 396 115.47 -50.00 84.34
C LEU A 396 114.22 -50.09 85.23
N LEU A 397 114.38 -49.90 86.55
CA LEU A 397 113.26 -49.76 87.49
C LEU A 397 112.44 -48.48 87.21
N HIS A 398 113.11 -47.33 87.06
CA HIS A 398 112.43 -46.05 86.82
C HIS A 398 111.55 -46.08 85.55
N HIS A 399 112.06 -46.67 84.46
CA HIS A 399 111.27 -46.81 83.22
C HIS A 399 110.07 -47.78 83.37
N ARG A 400 110.18 -48.84 84.19
CA ARG A 400 109.05 -49.74 84.46
C ARG A 400 107.93 -49.04 85.24
N GLU A 401 108.26 -48.23 86.24
CA GLU A 401 107.27 -47.42 86.95
C GLU A 401 106.57 -46.40 86.04
N ALA A 402 107.33 -45.70 85.19
CA ALA A 402 106.77 -44.71 84.27
C ALA A 402 105.79 -45.36 83.27
N LEU A 403 106.12 -46.56 82.79
CA LEU A 403 105.26 -47.33 81.90
C LEU A 403 103.98 -47.79 82.61
N PHE A 404 104.09 -48.32 83.83
CA PHE A 404 102.93 -48.74 84.64
C PHE A 404 101.95 -47.59 84.90
N LYS A 405 102.46 -46.41 85.29
CA LYS A 405 101.67 -45.18 85.48
C LYS A 405 100.92 -44.79 84.19
N LYS A 406 101.56 -44.89 83.02
CA LYS A 406 100.93 -44.58 81.72
C LYS A 406 99.89 -45.61 81.26
N THR A 407 100.04 -46.89 81.58
CA THR A 407 98.93 -47.86 81.40
C THR A 407 97.73 -47.53 82.30
N GLN A 408 97.96 -47.13 83.54
CA GLN A 408 96.89 -46.82 84.50
C GLN A 408 96.11 -45.55 84.10
N GLU A 409 96.78 -44.51 83.60
CA GLU A 409 96.14 -43.34 82.98
C GLU A 409 95.28 -43.72 81.76
N LEU A 410 95.78 -44.63 80.92
CA LEU A 410 95.10 -45.06 79.69
C LEU A 410 93.87 -45.93 79.96
N GLU A 411 93.87 -46.72 81.03
CA GLU A 411 92.68 -47.45 81.50
C GLU A 411 91.62 -46.51 82.09
N ALA A 412 92.03 -45.50 82.87
CA ALA A 412 91.11 -44.48 83.39
C ALA A 412 90.42 -43.68 82.27
N LEU A 413 91.16 -43.30 81.22
CA LEU A 413 90.59 -42.62 80.05
C LEU A 413 89.62 -43.51 79.26
N LYS A 414 89.91 -44.81 79.12
CA LYS A 414 88.97 -45.78 78.51
C LYS A 414 87.69 -45.93 79.30
N ALA A 415 87.74 -45.92 80.63
CA ALA A 415 86.55 -45.96 81.48
C ALA A 415 85.65 -44.74 81.23
N GLN A 416 86.24 -43.54 81.20
CA GLN A 416 85.52 -42.29 80.89
C GLN A 416 84.96 -42.29 79.45
N GLU A 417 85.68 -42.83 78.47
CA GLU A 417 85.18 -42.96 77.09
C GLU A 417 83.91 -43.83 77.01
N MET A 418 83.89 -44.93 77.76
CA MET A 418 82.74 -45.84 77.82
C MET A 418 81.54 -45.22 78.57
N GLU A 419 81.79 -44.45 79.63
CA GLU A 419 80.76 -43.67 80.34
C GLU A 419 80.14 -42.60 79.42
N ARG A 420 80.94 -41.81 78.72
CA ARG A 420 80.44 -40.82 77.74
C ARG A 420 79.71 -41.47 76.57
N LYS A 421 80.13 -42.66 76.11
CA LYS A 421 79.39 -43.45 75.12
C LYS A 421 78.02 -43.87 75.65
N ALA A 422 77.91 -44.32 76.90
CA ALA A 422 76.64 -44.65 77.54
C ALA A 422 75.72 -43.44 77.63
N GLU A 423 76.20 -42.28 78.11
CA GLU A 423 75.46 -41.01 78.12
C GLU A 423 74.95 -40.64 76.73
N ILE A 424 75.80 -40.70 75.69
CA ILE A 424 75.41 -40.38 74.30
C ILE A 424 74.31 -41.33 73.81
N THR A 425 74.35 -42.63 74.16
CA THR A 425 73.25 -43.55 73.80
C THR A 425 71.95 -43.24 74.55
N GLY A 426 72.02 -42.88 75.84
CA GLY A 426 70.87 -42.42 76.62
C GLY A 426 70.23 -41.15 76.05
N CYS A 427 71.06 -40.15 75.70
CA CYS A 427 70.62 -38.90 75.07
C CYS A 427 70.04 -39.11 73.65
N ARG A 428 70.55 -40.07 72.88
CA ARG A 428 69.96 -40.47 71.59
C ARG A 428 68.59 -41.15 71.78
N ALA A 429 68.45 -42.00 72.80
CA ALA A 429 67.17 -42.63 73.13
C ALA A 429 66.13 -41.61 73.63
N SER A 430 66.52 -40.64 74.46
CA SER A 430 65.62 -39.57 74.91
C SER A 430 65.22 -38.63 73.77
N LEU A 431 66.14 -38.26 72.88
CA LEU A 431 65.84 -37.51 71.65
C LEU A 431 64.87 -38.27 70.74
N SER A 432 65.07 -39.57 70.52
CA SER A 432 64.14 -40.40 69.73
C SER A 432 62.73 -40.42 70.33
N ASN A 433 62.64 -40.62 71.66
CA ASN A 433 61.37 -40.58 72.38
C ASN A 433 60.68 -39.21 72.29
N LEU A 434 61.42 -38.11 72.48
CA LEU A 434 60.91 -36.74 72.33
C LEU A 434 60.45 -36.45 70.89
N ASN A 435 61.21 -36.85 69.88
CA ASN A 435 60.84 -36.68 68.48
C ASN A 435 59.58 -37.51 68.12
N SER A 436 59.44 -38.72 68.66
CA SER A 436 58.20 -39.51 68.53
C SER A 436 56.99 -38.82 69.18
N ARG A 437 57.23 -38.01 70.23
CA ARG A 437 56.21 -37.24 70.96
C ARG A 437 55.86 -35.95 70.22
N LEU A 438 56.84 -35.30 69.60
CA LEU A 438 56.68 -34.15 68.69
C LEU A 438 55.78 -34.55 67.52
N ASN A 439 56.16 -35.58 66.75
CA ASN A 439 55.38 -36.09 65.62
C ASN A 439 53.92 -36.47 66.01
N LYS A 440 53.70 -36.98 67.23
CA LYS A 440 52.34 -37.26 67.76
C LYS A 440 51.54 -36.00 68.10
N MET A 441 52.19 -34.87 68.40
CA MET A 441 51.54 -33.56 68.53
C MET A 441 51.36 -32.88 67.17
N ASP A 442 52.30 -33.00 66.23
CA ASP A 442 52.15 -32.47 64.86
C ASP A 442 50.98 -33.15 64.13
N GLN A 443 50.86 -34.47 64.26
CA GLN A 443 49.69 -35.21 63.77
C GLN A 443 48.37 -34.81 64.45
N LYS A 444 48.40 -34.29 65.69
CA LYS A 444 47.22 -33.71 66.36
C LYS A 444 46.92 -32.31 65.85
N SER A 445 47.95 -31.48 65.69
CA SER A 445 47.85 -30.13 65.10
C SER A 445 47.26 -30.18 63.69
N LEU A 446 47.77 -31.05 62.82
CA LEU A 446 47.23 -31.29 61.47
C LEU A 446 45.78 -31.81 61.49
N LYS A 447 45.39 -32.61 62.48
CA LYS A 447 43.99 -33.04 62.67
C LYS A 447 43.11 -31.89 63.18
N GLN A 448 43.61 -31.06 64.09
CA GLN A 448 42.92 -29.87 64.59
C GLN A 448 42.74 -28.83 63.47
N GLN A 449 43.76 -28.55 62.66
CA GLN A 449 43.66 -27.71 61.47
C GLN A 449 42.61 -28.22 60.47
N LYS A 450 42.54 -29.55 60.24
CA LYS A 450 41.48 -30.15 59.40
C LYS A 450 40.08 -30.04 60.02
N ILE A 451 39.96 -30.11 61.34
CA ILE A 451 38.69 -29.90 62.05
C ILE A 451 38.28 -28.42 61.99
N ILE A 452 39.20 -27.50 62.24
CA ILE A 452 39.01 -26.04 62.15
C ILE A 452 38.58 -25.69 60.72
N TYR A 453 39.33 -26.07 59.68
CA TYR A 453 38.96 -25.80 58.29
C TYR A 453 37.57 -26.36 57.90
N ASN A 454 37.23 -27.57 58.38
CA ASN A 454 35.89 -28.13 58.18
C ASN A 454 34.80 -27.39 58.95
N GLN A 455 35.11 -26.83 60.13
CA GLN A 455 34.19 -25.99 60.90
C GLN A 455 34.06 -24.60 60.29
N ASP A 456 35.14 -23.94 59.89
CA ASP A 456 35.16 -22.68 59.15
C ASP A 456 34.36 -22.77 57.86
N PHE A 457 34.51 -23.86 57.10
CA PHE A 457 33.70 -24.12 55.91
C PHE A 457 32.21 -24.31 56.26
N ARG A 458 31.90 -24.98 57.38
CA ARG A 458 30.52 -25.11 57.89
C ARG A 458 29.94 -23.77 58.35
N ILE A 459 30.76 -22.93 58.98
CA ILE A 459 30.44 -21.57 59.42
C ILE A 459 30.17 -20.71 58.21
N GLN A 460 31.06 -20.66 57.20
CA GLN A 460 30.82 -19.93 55.95
C GLN A 460 29.56 -20.39 55.20
N GLN A 461 29.22 -21.69 55.22
CA GLN A 461 27.96 -22.18 54.67
C GLN A 461 26.74 -21.68 55.47
N LEU A 462 26.83 -21.66 56.80
CA LEU A 462 25.78 -21.15 57.68
C LEU A 462 25.66 -19.63 57.60
N GLU A 463 26.76 -18.88 57.53
CA GLU A 463 26.81 -17.43 57.34
C GLU A 463 26.17 -17.05 56.00
N ARG A 464 26.56 -17.68 54.88
CA ARG A 464 25.91 -17.45 53.57
C ARG A 464 24.41 -17.76 53.61
N LYS A 465 23.99 -18.76 54.40
CA LYS A 465 22.58 -19.09 54.60
C LYS A 465 21.87 -18.07 55.51
N ILE A 466 22.56 -17.54 56.53
CA ILE A 466 22.05 -16.52 57.46
C ILE A 466 21.94 -15.16 56.78
N SER A 467 22.94 -14.72 56.01
CA SER A 467 22.86 -13.51 55.17
C SER A 467 21.66 -13.59 54.21
N ARG A 468 21.51 -14.70 53.47
CA ARG A 468 20.32 -14.93 52.62
C ARG A 468 19.01 -14.89 53.41
N LEU A 469 18.95 -15.45 54.62
CA LEU A 469 17.76 -15.39 55.49
C LEU A 469 17.53 -14.01 56.15
N LYS A 470 18.57 -13.17 56.27
CA LYS A 470 18.50 -11.77 56.73
C LYS A 470 18.11 -10.79 55.61
N GLY A 471 18.04 -11.24 54.36
CA GLY A 471 17.80 -10.37 53.19
C GLY A 471 19.07 -9.76 52.58
N GLU A 472 20.26 -10.16 53.05
CA GLU A 472 21.54 -9.85 52.41
C GLU A 472 21.73 -10.76 51.17
N VAL A 473 20.98 -10.47 50.11
CA VAL A 473 21.23 -10.99 48.76
C VAL A 473 22.55 -10.41 48.24
N THR A 474 23.28 -11.18 47.42
CA THR A 474 24.48 -10.66 46.75
C THR A 474 24.13 -9.48 45.85
N GLY A 475 25.08 -8.58 45.57
CA GLY A 475 24.82 -7.39 44.77
C GLY A 475 24.25 -7.66 43.36
N GLU A 476 24.53 -8.85 42.81
CA GLU A 476 23.99 -9.31 41.53
C GLU A 476 22.57 -9.87 41.67
N GLU A 477 22.32 -10.77 42.64
CA GLU A 477 20.96 -11.25 42.97
C GLU A 477 20.04 -10.07 43.34
N LYS A 478 20.55 -9.07 44.06
CA LYS A 478 19.82 -7.84 44.41
C LYS A 478 19.49 -7.00 43.18
N ARG A 479 20.45 -6.73 42.29
CA ARG A 479 20.19 -6.00 41.01
C ARG A 479 19.17 -6.72 40.14
N LEU A 480 19.23 -8.06 40.06
CA LEU A 480 18.26 -8.86 39.31
C LEU A 480 16.85 -8.78 39.91
N LEU A 481 16.73 -8.77 41.24
CA LEU A 481 15.45 -8.57 41.92
C LEU A 481 14.95 -7.13 41.79
N GLU A 482 15.82 -6.12 41.87
CA GLU A 482 15.47 -4.71 41.67
C GLU A 482 15.01 -4.45 40.22
N ALA A 483 15.68 -5.02 39.22
CA ALA A 483 15.24 -5.00 37.82
C ALA A 483 13.91 -5.75 37.62
N LYS A 484 13.71 -6.90 38.27
CA LYS A 484 12.42 -7.60 38.20
C LYS A 484 11.29 -6.81 38.88
N VAL A 485 11.59 -6.06 39.94
CA VAL A 485 10.64 -5.15 40.58
C VAL A 485 10.35 -3.93 39.70
N SER A 486 11.35 -3.35 39.01
CA SER A 486 11.11 -2.24 38.08
C SER A 486 10.25 -2.69 36.90
N GLU A 487 10.59 -3.78 36.21
CA GLU A 487 9.79 -4.39 35.14
C GLU A 487 8.33 -4.64 35.57
N LEU A 488 8.13 -5.24 36.76
CA LEU A 488 6.79 -5.53 37.28
C LEU A 488 6.04 -4.25 37.69
N SER A 489 6.74 -3.20 38.13
CA SER A 489 6.14 -1.91 38.46
C SER A 489 5.74 -1.11 37.22
N GLU A 490 6.56 -1.15 36.16
CA GLU A 490 6.27 -0.55 34.85
C GLU A 490 5.08 -1.26 34.20
N ALA A 491 5.08 -2.60 34.16
CA ALA A 491 3.94 -3.39 33.70
C ALA A 491 2.66 -3.12 34.52
N LEU A 492 2.77 -2.94 35.85
CA LEU A 492 1.64 -2.56 36.69
C LEU A 492 1.12 -1.15 36.36
N GLU A 493 2.02 -0.18 36.10
CA GLU A 493 1.64 1.14 35.64
C GLU A 493 0.99 1.12 34.25
N GLU A 494 1.50 0.34 33.30
CA GLU A 494 0.86 0.15 32.00
C GLU A 494 -0.55 -0.42 32.16
N LYS A 495 -0.74 -1.47 32.99
CA LYS A 495 -2.08 -2.02 33.25
C LYS A 495 -3.00 -1.00 33.95
N ARG A 496 -2.47 -0.13 34.80
CA ARG A 496 -3.21 1.01 35.38
C ARG A 496 -3.58 2.06 34.33
N LYS A 497 -2.66 2.43 33.43
CA LYS A 497 -2.85 3.40 32.32
C LYS A 497 -3.85 2.88 31.28
N THR A 498 -3.82 1.59 30.95
CA THR A 498 -4.84 0.96 30.08
C THR A 498 -6.19 0.84 30.79
N SER A 499 -6.21 0.51 32.09
CA SER A 499 -7.46 0.44 32.87
C SER A 499 -8.14 1.81 33.00
N SER A 500 -7.39 2.90 33.24
CA SER A 500 -7.95 4.25 33.29
C SER A 500 -8.44 4.75 31.92
N MET A 501 -7.74 4.42 30.83
CA MET A 501 -8.22 4.65 29.46
C MET A 501 -9.54 3.90 29.18
N LEU A 502 -9.62 2.61 29.54
CA LEU A 502 -10.83 1.80 29.36
C LEU A 502 -12.00 2.32 30.21
N MET A 503 -11.77 2.76 31.44
CA MET A 503 -12.80 3.42 32.26
C MET A 503 -13.27 4.74 31.65
N LEU A 504 -12.37 5.54 31.06
CA LEU A 504 -12.75 6.78 30.36
C LEU A 504 -13.58 6.50 29.10
N GLN A 505 -13.20 5.48 28.33
CA GLN A 505 -13.96 5.04 27.15
C GLN A 505 -15.33 4.48 27.53
N LEU A 506 -15.42 3.65 28.57
CA LEU A 506 -16.67 3.11 29.08
C LEU A 506 -17.60 4.22 29.60
N ARG A 507 -17.05 5.26 30.24
CA ARG A 507 -17.82 6.43 30.66
C ARG A 507 -18.34 7.25 29.47
N ARG A 508 -17.50 7.51 28.45
CA ARG A 508 -17.93 8.13 27.18
C ARG A 508 -19.06 7.34 26.52
N LEU A 509 -18.98 6.00 26.53
CA LEU A 509 -20.04 5.13 25.99
C LEU A 509 -21.34 5.22 26.81
N GLN A 510 -21.26 5.28 28.15
CA GLN A 510 -22.43 5.50 29.01
C GLN A 510 -23.09 6.86 28.76
N ASP A 511 -22.30 7.93 28.62
CA ASP A 511 -22.81 9.26 28.29
C ASP A 511 -23.47 9.28 26.89
N ASN A 512 -22.85 8.64 25.88
CA ASN A 512 -23.43 8.50 24.54
C ASN A 512 -24.76 7.70 24.55
N ILE A 513 -24.82 6.57 25.26
CA ILE A 513 -26.05 5.77 25.44
C ILE A 513 -27.16 6.65 26.05
N ARG A 514 -26.82 7.48 27.04
CA ARG A 514 -27.77 8.38 27.70
C ARG A 514 -28.26 9.51 26.80
N CYS A 515 -27.43 9.98 25.85
CA CYS A 515 -27.86 10.93 24.81
C CYS A 515 -28.84 10.27 23.83
N VAL A 516 -28.49 9.10 23.29
CA VAL A 516 -29.35 8.34 22.37
C VAL A 516 -30.69 7.96 23.02
N GLN A 517 -30.69 7.60 24.31
CA GLN A 517 -31.93 7.35 25.07
C GLN A 517 -32.84 8.58 25.12
N LYS A 518 -32.29 9.79 25.33
CA LYS A 518 -33.08 11.03 25.31
C LYS A 518 -33.61 11.40 23.92
N GLU A 519 -32.88 11.07 22.87
CA GLU A 519 -33.32 11.30 21.48
C GLU A 519 -34.42 10.31 21.07
N MET A 520 -34.31 9.05 21.53
CA MET A 520 -35.37 8.04 21.44
C MET A 520 -36.62 8.44 22.26
N GLU A 521 -36.45 9.01 23.45
CA GLU A 521 -37.57 9.54 24.26
C GLU A 521 -38.29 10.69 23.54
N LYS A 522 -37.55 11.68 23.00
CA LYS A 522 -38.12 12.79 22.23
C LYS A 522 -38.88 12.32 20.99
N THR A 523 -38.24 11.50 20.15
CA THR A 523 -38.87 10.96 18.93
C THR A 523 -40.05 10.03 19.24
N GLY A 524 -40.06 9.40 20.42
CA GLY A 524 -41.23 8.71 20.97
C GLY A 524 -42.40 9.64 21.27
N VAL A 525 -42.16 10.81 21.88
CA VAL A 525 -43.19 11.83 22.14
C VAL A 525 -43.68 12.48 20.85
N GLU A 526 -42.77 12.90 19.97
CA GLU A 526 -43.09 13.43 18.64
C GLU A 526 -43.95 12.45 17.83
N LYS A 527 -43.65 11.15 17.92
CA LYS A 527 -44.48 10.10 17.32
C LYS A 527 -45.88 10.01 17.94
N SER A 528 -46.02 10.08 19.27
CA SER A 528 -47.37 10.09 19.88
C SER A 528 -48.17 11.32 19.49
N ASP A 529 -47.55 12.49 19.42
CA ASP A 529 -48.20 13.75 19.02
C ASP A 529 -48.64 13.73 17.55
N LEU A 530 -47.83 13.13 16.66
CA LEU A 530 -48.24 12.88 15.27
C LEU A 530 -49.34 11.82 15.18
N THR A 531 -49.35 10.81 16.05
CA THR A 531 -50.39 9.76 16.05
C THR A 531 -51.75 10.34 16.45
N THR A 532 -51.81 11.13 17.53
CA THR A 532 -53.06 11.82 17.92
C THR A 532 -53.50 12.84 16.87
N LYS A 533 -52.55 13.53 16.19
CA LYS A 533 -52.87 14.44 15.08
C LYS A 533 -53.48 13.71 13.88
N ILE A 534 -53.08 12.47 13.60
CA ILE A 534 -53.71 11.61 12.58
C ILE A 534 -55.12 11.21 13.03
N GLU A 535 -55.30 10.76 14.27
CA GLU A 535 -56.62 10.41 14.82
C GLU A 535 -57.61 11.58 14.79
N GLU A 536 -57.15 12.82 15.07
CA GLU A 536 -57.96 14.04 14.93
C GLU A 536 -58.37 14.31 13.47
N LEU A 537 -57.45 14.13 12.51
CA LEU A 537 -57.70 14.35 11.08
C LEU A 537 -58.64 13.29 10.50
N ASP A 538 -58.48 12.03 10.89
CA ASP A 538 -59.40 10.96 10.51
C ASP A 538 -60.81 11.22 11.05
N LEU A 539 -60.94 11.69 12.29
CA LEU A 539 -62.25 12.05 12.88
C LEU A 539 -62.87 13.28 12.19
N PHE A 540 -62.05 14.25 11.74
CA PHE A 540 -62.50 15.38 10.92
C PHE A 540 -62.96 14.94 9.51
N ASN A 541 -62.23 14.04 8.86
CA ASN A 541 -62.61 13.45 7.58
C ASN A 541 -63.93 12.68 7.72
N ASP A 542 -64.01 11.80 8.72
CA ASP A 542 -65.14 10.92 8.99
C ASP A 542 -66.39 11.69 9.44
N THR A 543 -66.27 12.91 9.97
CA THR A 543 -67.41 13.83 10.21
C THR A 543 -67.80 14.60 8.95
N SER A 544 -66.84 15.16 8.22
CA SER A 544 -67.07 15.84 6.93
C SER A 544 -67.78 14.95 5.91
N ASP A 545 -67.39 13.68 5.83
CA ASP A 545 -67.96 12.69 4.92
C ASP A 545 -69.42 12.32 5.28
N LYS A 546 -69.74 12.32 6.59
CA LYS A 546 -71.14 12.19 7.08
C LYS A 546 -71.98 13.44 6.75
N GLU A 547 -71.41 14.63 6.70
CA GLU A 547 -72.11 15.84 6.26
C GLU A 547 -72.32 15.87 4.74
N LEU A 548 -71.31 15.46 3.96
CA LEU A 548 -71.40 15.33 2.50
C LEU A 548 -72.51 14.33 2.11
N LYS A 549 -72.61 13.19 2.82
CA LYS A 549 -73.71 12.23 2.67
C LYS A 549 -75.09 12.86 2.95
N LYS A 550 -75.24 13.64 4.04
CA LYS A 550 -76.49 14.39 4.34
C LYS A 550 -76.83 15.45 3.27
N LEU A 551 -75.82 16.13 2.70
CA LEU A 551 -76.00 17.11 1.63
C LEU A 551 -76.45 16.46 0.31
N ASN A 552 -75.88 15.30 -0.03
CA ASN A 552 -76.32 14.51 -1.18
C ASN A 552 -77.76 14.00 -1.02
N GLN A 553 -78.15 13.58 0.19
CA GLN A 553 -79.55 13.21 0.50
C GLN A 553 -80.49 14.40 0.20
N LYS A 554 -80.26 15.57 0.82
CA LYS A 554 -81.05 16.79 0.61
C LYS A 554 -81.13 17.23 -0.85
N LYS A 555 -80.04 17.04 -1.61
CA LYS A 555 -80.01 17.31 -3.06
C LYS A 555 -80.94 16.36 -3.83
N GLN A 556 -80.96 15.07 -3.49
CA GLN A 556 -81.86 14.09 -4.09
C GLN A 556 -83.32 14.42 -3.76
N ASP A 557 -83.61 14.76 -2.50
CA ASP A 557 -84.95 15.16 -2.05
C ASP A 557 -85.46 16.39 -2.83
N ALA A 558 -84.66 17.46 -2.90
CA ALA A 558 -85.00 18.67 -3.66
C ALA A 558 -85.13 18.43 -5.18
N MET A 559 -84.37 17.46 -5.75
CA MET A 559 -84.56 17.04 -7.14
C MET A 559 -85.88 16.28 -7.35
N VAL A 560 -86.42 15.59 -6.34
CA VAL A 560 -87.75 14.98 -6.42
C VAL A 560 -88.83 16.06 -6.36
N GLU A 561 -88.71 17.04 -5.46
CA GLU A 561 -89.63 18.19 -5.35
C GLU A 561 -89.71 19.01 -6.64
N ASP A 562 -88.57 19.36 -7.26
CA ASP A 562 -88.50 20.05 -8.55
C ASP A 562 -89.20 19.26 -9.68
N ASN A 563 -89.06 17.93 -9.70
CA ASN A 563 -89.76 17.09 -10.69
C ASN A 563 -91.28 17.04 -10.44
N ILE A 564 -91.74 17.05 -9.18
CA ILE A 564 -93.17 17.16 -8.85
C ILE A 564 -93.73 18.50 -9.32
N LEU A 565 -93.06 19.62 -8.98
CA LEU A 565 -93.46 20.96 -9.40
C LEU A 565 -93.48 21.11 -10.94
N LYS A 566 -92.56 20.45 -11.65
CA LYS A 566 -92.57 20.38 -13.13
C LYS A 566 -93.77 19.60 -13.69
N LEU A 567 -94.24 18.55 -13.02
CA LEU A 567 -95.44 17.82 -13.40
C LEU A 567 -96.71 18.65 -13.14
N GLU A 568 -96.80 19.35 -12.01
CA GLU A 568 -97.90 20.27 -11.72
C GLU A 568 -97.94 21.44 -12.71
N THR A 569 -96.77 22.02 -13.03
CA THR A 569 -96.64 23.10 -14.02
C THR A 569 -97.07 22.66 -15.42
N LYS A 570 -96.84 21.41 -15.82
CA LYS A 570 -97.38 20.84 -17.06
C LYS A 570 -98.90 20.73 -16.98
N ARG A 571 -99.42 20.05 -15.94
CA ARG A 571 -100.87 19.85 -15.75
C ARG A 571 -101.67 21.17 -15.74
N LEU A 572 -101.13 22.23 -15.13
CA LEU A 572 -101.75 23.56 -15.12
C LEU A 572 -101.70 24.24 -16.51
N ARG A 573 -100.63 24.02 -17.28
CA ARG A 573 -100.47 24.54 -18.64
C ARG A 573 -101.40 23.83 -19.63
N ASP A 574 -101.53 22.52 -19.52
CA ASP A 574 -102.41 21.71 -20.35
C ASP A 574 -103.88 22.13 -20.10
N LEU A 575 -104.26 22.29 -18.83
CA LEU A 575 -105.56 22.87 -18.43
C LEU A 575 -105.78 24.30 -18.96
N LEU A 576 -104.73 25.11 -19.06
CA LEU A 576 -104.82 26.45 -19.63
C LEU A 576 -105.07 26.39 -21.15
N TYR A 577 -104.44 25.46 -21.87
CA TYR A 577 -104.68 25.25 -23.30
C TYR A 577 -106.10 24.74 -23.56
N ASP A 578 -106.61 23.77 -22.79
CA ASP A 578 -108.01 23.32 -22.86
C ASP A 578 -109.00 24.50 -22.71
N LYS A 579 -108.69 25.44 -21.81
CA LYS A 579 -109.50 26.66 -21.64
C LYS A 579 -109.35 27.64 -22.79
N ALA A 580 -108.13 27.86 -23.29
CA ALA A 580 -107.88 28.73 -24.45
C ALA A 580 -108.63 28.23 -25.70
N ASP A 581 -108.57 26.94 -25.99
CA ASP A 581 -109.32 26.34 -27.12
C ASP A 581 -110.83 26.42 -26.92
N SER A 582 -111.33 26.22 -25.69
CA SER A 582 -112.75 26.40 -25.40
C SER A 582 -113.22 27.85 -25.65
N VAL A 583 -112.45 28.86 -25.23
CA VAL A 583 -112.74 30.28 -25.49
C VAL A 583 -112.65 30.58 -26.99
N LEU A 584 -111.63 30.07 -27.68
CA LEU A 584 -111.43 30.28 -29.11
C LEU A 584 -112.52 29.60 -29.96
N SER A 585 -113.14 28.52 -29.46
CA SER A 585 -114.33 27.92 -30.08
C SER A 585 -115.59 28.79 -29.92
N LEU A 586 -115.77 29.41 -28.74
CA LEU A 586 -116.87 30.34 -28.46
C LEU A 586 -116.70 31.67 -29.23
N GLU A 587 -115.48 32.16 -29.36
CA GLU A 587 -115.14 33.34 -30.16
C GLU A 587 -115.50 33.12 -31.64
N LYS A 588 -115.18 31.94 -32.18
CA LYS A 588 -115.59 31.51 -33.53
C LYS A 588 -117.12 31.42 -33.68
N GLN A 589 -117.82 30.86 -32.70
CA GLN A 589 -119.30 30.81 -32.71
C GLN A 589 -119.92 32.21 -32.66
N ARG A 590 -119.38 33.12 -31.82
CA ARG A 590 -119.86 34.52 -31.76
C ARG A 590 -119.66 35.23 -33.09
N LEU A 591 -118.47 35.10 -33.70
CA LEU A 591 -118.17 35.72 -35.00
C LEU A 591 -119.03 35.14 -36.13
N TRP A 592 -119.29 33.82 -36.13
CA TRP A 592 -120.21 33.20 -37.09
C TRP A 592 -121.65 33.69 -36.92
N LEU A 593 -122.17 33.74 -35.70
CA LEU A 593 -123.49 34.31 -35.41
C LEU A 593 -123.57 35.79 -35.80
N GLN A 594 -122.50 36.56 -35.55
CA GLN A 594 -122.43 37.97 -35.91
C GLN A 594 -122.40 38.18 -37.43
N ALA A 595 -121.72 37.31 -38.18
CA ALA A 595 -121.75 37.31 -39.64
C ALA A 595 -123.13 36.96 -40.20
N VAL A 596 -123.77 35.90 -39.69
CA VAL A 596 -125.15 35.53 -40.08
C VAL A 596 -126.15 36.64 -39.74
N MET A 597 -125.95 37.36 -38.62
CA MET A 597 -126.74 38.54 -38.29
C MET A 597 -126.49 39.72 -39.23
N SER A 598 -125.24 40.00 -39.64
CA SER A 598 -124.96 41.06 -40.62
C SER A 598 -125.47 40.69 -42.02
N GLU A 599 -125.34 39.43 -42.44
CA GLU A 599 -125.93 38.91 -43.69
C GLU A 599 -127.45 39.05 -43.64
N ARG A 600 -128.11 38.70 -42.53
CA ARG A 600 -129.56 38.85 -42.40
C ARG A 600 -130.00 40.31 -42.31
N GLU A 601 -129.20 41.19 -41.69
CA GLU A 601 -129.40 42.63 -41.79
C GLU A 601 -129.21 43.13 -43.23
N GLU A 602 -128.28 42.57 -44.00
CA GLU A 602 -128.03 42.93 -45.39
C GLU A 602 -129.11 42.41 -46.33
N GLU A 603 -129.67 41.23 -46.10
CA GLU A 603 -130.92 40.78 -46.72
C GLU A 603 -132.08 41.72 -46.38
N LEU A 604 -132.20 42.17 -45.12
CA LEU A 604 -133.23 43.14 -44.71
C LEU A 604 -132.96 44.54 -45.28
N LYS A 605 -131.70 44.97 -45.46
CA LYS A 605 -131.31 46.19 -46.16
C LYS A 605 -131.61 46.05 -47.66
N LEU A 606 -131.37 44.89 -48.28
CA LEU A 606 -131.70 44.58 -49.67
C LEU A 606 -133.21 44.46 -49.90
N HIS A 607 -133.99 43.95 -48.94
CA HIS A 607 -135.45 43.98 -48.98
C HIS A 607 -136.01 45.39 -48.76
N ARG A 608 -135.45 46.17 -47.82
CA ARG A 608 -135.76 47.60 -47.68
C ARG A 608 -135.39 48.37 -48.94
N GLU A 609 -134.24 48.09 -49.54
CA GLU A 609 -133.83 48.64 -50.83
C GLU A 609 -134.73 48.15 -51.96
N MET A 610 -135.23 46.91 -51.95
CA MET A 610 -136.17 46.43 -52.96
C MET A 610 -137.51 47.15 -52.83
N ILE A 611 -137.98 47.42 -51.61
CA ILE A 611 -139.15 48.24 -51.33
C ILE A 611 -138.87 49.70 -51.71
N CYS A 612 -137.73 50.27 -51.35
CA CYS A 612 -137.30 51.61 -51.79
C CYS A 612 -136.96 51.68 -53.28
N LYS A 613 -136.71 50.55 -53.97
CA LYS A 613 -136.57 50.44 -55.43
C LYS A 613 -137.93 50.28 -56.09
N ARG A 614 -138.93 49.67 -55.44
CA ARG A 614 -140.34 49.71 -55.88
C ARG A 614 -140.97 51.08 -55.65
N VAL A 615 -140.68 51.72 -54.52
CA VAL A 615 -141.03 53.13 -54.26
C VAL A 615 -140.27 54.01 -55.23
N ARG A 616 -138.96 53.86 -55.41
CA ARG A 616 -138.23 54.59 -56.47
C ARG A 616 -138.72 54.28 -57.87
N LEU A 617 -139.25 53.09 -58.17
CA LEU A 617 -139.82 52.77 -59.48
C LEU A 617 -141.25 53.30 -59.64
N ALA A 618 -142.02 53.49 -58.56
CA ALA A 618 -143.26 54.25 -58.60
C ALA A 618 -143.00 55.77 -58.66
N GLU A 619 -141.99 56.25 -57.92
CA GLU A 619 -141.41 57.59 -58.02
C GLU A 619 -140.68 57.79 -59.34
N GLN A 620 -140.23 56.76 -60.07
CA GLN A 620 -139.61 56.81 -61.41
C GLN A 620 -140.56 56.40 -62.52
N GLU A 621 -141.74 55.88 -62.22
CA GLU A 621 -142.90 56.03 -63.09
C GLU A 621 -143.31 57.50 -63.00
N GLN A 622 -143.52 58.07 -61.80
CA GLN A 622 -143.74 59.51 -61.59
C GLN A 622 -142.59 60.39 -62.13
N GLN A 623 -141.33 59.94 -62.03
CA GLN A 623 -140.13 60.69 -62.45
C GLN A 623 -139.65 60.27 -63.83
N ALA A 624 -140.21 59.26 -64.53
CA ALA A 624 -140.06 59.08 -65.98
C ALA A 624 -141.22 59.75 -66.73
N LEU A 625 -142.42 59.78 -66.14
CA LEU A 625 -143.40 60.85 -66.33
C LEU A 625 -142.80 62.26 -65.99
N SER A 626 -141.54 62.32 -65.55
CA SER A 626 -140.68 63.51 -65.43
C SER A 626 -139.21 63.32 -65.96
N ALA A 627 -138.88 62.27 -66.73
CA ALA A 627 -137.50 61.92 -67.20
C ALA A 627 -137.42 61.09 -68.50
N GLU A 628 -138.56 60.63 -69.02
CA GLU A 628 -138.92 60.81 -70.44
C GLU A 628 -138.93 62.31 -70.84
N VAL A 629 -138.58 63.14 -69.86
CA VAL A 629 -138.12 64.52 -69.83
C VAL A 629 -136.53 64.70 -69.51
N HIS A 630 -135.51 63.72 -69.64
CA HIS A 630 -133.98 63.71 -69.19
C HIS A 630 -132.73 62.87 -69.93
N GLU A 631 -131.53 62.41 -69.32
CA GLU A 631 -130.06 62.12 -69.85
C GLU A 631 -129.02 60.91 -69.37
N ARG A 632 -127.68 60.68 -69.85
CA ARG A 632 -126.71 59.42 -69.78
C ARG A 632 -125.06 59.44 -69.99
N LEU A 633 -124.07 58.54 -69.50
CA LEU A 633 -122.50 58.46 -69.77
C LEU A 633 -121.50 57.15 -69.44
N SER A 634 -120.14 57.03 -69.86
CA SER A 634 -118.92 56.17 -69.28
C SER A 634 -117.63 55.55 -70.13
N LYS A 635 -116.37 55.12 -69.60
CA LYS A 635 -115.06 54.41 -70.22
C LYS A 635 -113.71 53.98 -69.37
N THR A 636 -112.62 53.20 -69.83
CA THR A 636 -111.11 53.08 -69.32
C THR A 636 -110.09 51.81 -69.67
N ASP A 637 -108.71 51.68 -69.35
CA ASP A 637 -107.64 50.52 -69.63
C ASP A 637 -106.13 50.41 -68.93
N LYS A 638 -105.06 49.53 -69.28
CA LYS A 638 -103.72 49.08 -68.52
C LYS A 638 -102.44 48.23 -69.14
N MET A 639 -101.14 48.07 -68.58
CA MET A 639 -99.89 47.18 -69.04
C MET A 639 -98.45 47.02 -68.21
N LYS A 640 -97.41 46.07 -68.46
CA LYS A 640 -95.80 46.04 -68.23
C LYS A 640 -94.88 44.79 -67.61
N LYS A 641 -93.56 44.39 -68.00
CA LYS A 641 -92.41 43.53 -67.27
C LYS A 641 -91.03 42.88 -67.97
N ARG A 642 -89.75 42.70 -67.37
CA ARG A 642 -88.50 41.72 -67.56
C ARG A 642 -87.00 42.16 -67.07
N TYR A 643 -86.10 41.41 -66.31
CA TYR A 643 -84.54 41.45 -66.37
C TYR A 643 -83.59 40.46 -65.53
N GLU A 644 -83.45 40.51 -64.19
CA GLU A 644 -82.19 40.14 -63.43
C GLU A 644 -82.05 38.72 -62.81
N ILE A 645 -81.10 37.87 -63.26
CA ILE A 645 -80.82 36.50 -62.72
C ILE A 645 -79.32 36.08 -62.64
N LEU A 646 -78.34 36.90 -63.07
CA LEU A 646 -77.04 36.38 -63.57
C LEU A 646 -75.88 36.12 -62.56
N THR A 647 -75.91 36.61 -61.30
CA THR A 647 -74.70 36.67 -60.44
C THR A 647 -74.67 35.63 -59.30
N VAL A 648 -73.97 34.51 -59.50
CA VAL A 648 -73.84 33.39 -58.53
C VAL A 648 -72.38 32.87 -58.46
N SER A 649 -71.98 32.36 -57.27
CA SER A 649 -70.78 31.55 -56.93
C SER A 649 -69.37 32.20 -56.84
N MET A 650 -68.65 31.93 -55.73
CA MET A 650 -67.28 31.33 -55.65
C MET A 650 -66.64 31.33 -54.22
N ALA A 651 -66.61 30.14 -53.57
CA ALA A 651 -65.68 29.60 -52.53
C ALA A 651 -65.48 30.18 -51.07
N PRO A 652 -65.09 29.34 -50.05
CA PRO A 652 -64.96 29.69 -48.59
C PRO A 652 -63.60 29.22 -47.90
N PRO A 653 -63.48 28.65 -46.65
CA PRO A 653 -63.15 29.38 -45.39
C PRO A 653 -62.09 28.77 -44.41
N ASP A 654 -61.84 29.47 -43.27
CA ASP A 654 -61.49 29.05 -41.87
C ASP A 654 -60.17 28.34 -41.40
N GLY A 655 -59.74 28.71 -40.17
CA GLY A 655 -58.95 27.92 -39.19
C GLY A 655 -57.40 28.06 -39.18
N GLU A 656 -56.65 27.88 -38.08
CA GLU A 656 -56.94 27.93 -36.62
C GLU A 656 -55.64 28.16 -35.79
N GLU A 657 -55.60 27.88 -34.47
CA GLU A 657 -54.77 28.63 -33.49
C GLU A 657 -53.64 27.86 -32.71
N GLU A 658 -52.39 28.39 -32.72
CA GLU A 658 -51.55 28.91 -31.57
C GLU A 658 -51.29 28.11 -30.23
N ARG A 659 -50.28 28.46 -29.36
CA ARG A 659 -50.25 28.24 -27.83
C ARG A 659 -48.92 28.41 -26.99
N SER A 660 -48.66 29.61 -26.39
CA SER A 660 -47.58 30.28 -25.55
C SER A 660 -46.25 29.69 -24.96
N GLN A 661 -45.39 30.64 -24.49
CA GLN A 661 -43.97 30.63 -24.05
C GLN A 661 -43.49 29.55 -23.03
N ALA A 662 -44.38 28.75 -22.43
CA ALA A 662 -44.08 28.03 -21.18
C ALA A 662 -43.20 26.78 -21.28
N TYR A 663 -43.26 26.02 -22.39
CA TYR A 663 -42.54 24.74 -22.60
C TYR A 663 -40.99 24.86 -22.58
N TYR A 664 -40.40 26.02 -22.23
CA TYR A 664 -39.06 26.42 -22.70
C TYR A 664 -38.00 26.72 -21.62
N ILE A 665 -38.41 26.87 -20.37
CA ILE A 665 -37.47 27.03 -19.24
C ILE A 665 -37.34 25.68 -18.47
N ILE A 666 -37.81 24.58 -19.10
CA ILE A 666 -38.02 23.28 -18.43
C ILE A 666 -36.92 22.26 -18.79
N LYS A 667 -36.56 22.07 -20.06
CA LYS A 667 -35.33 21.30 -20.44
C LYS A 667 -34.07 21.90 -19.83
N ALA A 668 -34.06 23.21 -19.55
CA ALA A 668 -32.97 23.93 -18.89
C ALA A 668 -32.42 23.20 -17.65
N ALA A 669 -33.31 22.64 -16.83
CA ALA A 669 -32.92 21.85 -15.67
C ALA A 669 -32.76 20.37 -16.02
N GLN A 670 -33.66 19.80 -16.83
CA GLN A 670 -33.73 18.35 -17.08
C GLN A 670 -32.49 17.79 -17.78
N GLU A 671 -31.88 18.52 -18.70
CA GLU A 671 -30.68 18.00 -19.40
C GLU A 671 -29.45 17.93 -18.49
N LYS A 672 -29.36 18.85 -17.52
CA LYS A 672 -28.23 18.95 -16.59
C LYS A 672 -28.13 17.78 -15.62
N GLU A 673 -29.18 16.96 -15.56
CA GLU A 673 -29.24 15.72 -14.78
C GLU A 673 -29.19 14.45 -15.67
N GLU A 674 -29.73 14.51 -16.90
CA GLU A 674 -29.64 13.41 -17.91
C GLU A 674 -28.20 13.01 -18.25
N LEU A 675 -27.25 13.90 -18.01
CA LEU A 675 -25.91 13.83 -18.56
C LEU A 675 -24.81 13.66 -17.51
N GLN A 676 -25.08 13.98 -16.24
CA GLN A 676 -24.23 13.53 -15.13
C GLN A 676 -24.32 12.01 -14.96
N ARG A 677 -25.47 11.41 -15.27
CA ARG A 677 -25.65 9.94 -15.41
C ARG A 677 -24.82 9.31 -16.52
N LYS A 678 -24.20 10.09 -17.43
CA LYS A 678 -23.24 9.57 -18.43
C LYS A 678 -21.79 9.58 -17.92
N GLY A 679 -21.53 10.09 -16.71
CA GLY A 679 -20.28 9.91 -15.98
C GLY A 679 -20.16 8.50 -15.40
N ASP A 680 -21.18 8.04 -14.68
CA ASP A 680 -21.22 6.72 -14.02
C ASP A 680 -21.02 5.56 -15.04
N ASP A 681 -21.57 5.73 -16.25
CA ASP A 681 -21.41 4.82 -17.42
C ASP A 681 -19.98 4.74 -17.99
N LEU A 682 -19.06 5.59 -17.54
CA LEU A 682 -17.64 5.60 -17.95
C LEU A 682 -16.74 4.91 -16.94
N ASP A 683 -17.02 5.02 -15.64
CA ASP A 683 -16.29 4.25 -14.62
C ASP A 683 -16.58 2.74 -14.75
N ALA A 684 -17.79 2.38 -15.20
CA ALA A 684 -18.14 1.02 -15.64
C ALA A 684 -17.27 0.47 -16.80
N LYS A 685 -16.46 1.31 -17.47
CA LYS A 685 -15.50 0.89 -18.52
C LYS A 685 -14.07 0.73 -17.99
N ILE A 686 -13.73 1.29 -16.83
CA ILE A 686 -12.40 1.14 -16.21
C ILE A 686 -12.12 -0.33 -15.92
N GLY A 687 -13.10 -1.05 -15.36
CA GLY A 687 -13.04 -2.51 -15.12
C GLY A 687 -13.02 -3.41 -16.37
N LYS A 688 -12.84 -2.86 -17.59
CA LYS A 688 -12.52 -3.62 -18.80
C LYS A 688 -11.04 -3.52 -19.20
N ALA A 689 -10.41 -2.36 -19.05
CA ALA A 689 -9.00 -2.14 -19.43
C ALA A 689 -8.01 -2.88 -18.51
N GLU A 690 -8.38 -3.14 -17.25
CA GLU A 690 -7.57 -3.92 -16.31
C GLU A 690 -7.30 -5.37 -16.77
N LYS A 691 -8.00 -5.85 -17.81
CA LYS A 691 -7.75 -7.17 -18.43
C LYS A 691 -6.67 -7.15 -19.51
N GLU A 692 -6.30 -5.98 -20.03
CA GLU A 692 -5.25 -5.83 -21.03
C GLU A 692 -3.84 -5.78 -20.37
N ILE A 693 -3.79 -5.56 -19.05
CA ILE A 693 -2.57 -5.55 -18.23
C ILE A 693 -1.88 -6.94 -18.14
N GLN A 694 -2.55 -8.04 -18.52
CA GLN A 694 -1.94 -9.39 -18.51
C GLN A 694 -1.07 -9.72 -19.75
N ALA A 695 -0.92 -8.84 -20.75
CA ALA A 695 -0.40 -9.20 -22.07
C ALA A 695 1.13 -8.92 -22.37
N LEU A 696 2.10 -9.01 -21.43
CA LEU A 696 3.47 -8.37 -21.56
C LEU A 696 4.78 -9.09 -20.92
N GLU A 697 5.85 -9.64 -21.64
CA GLU A 697 7.19 -10.27 -21.12
C GLU A 697 8.39 -10.75 -22.14
N ASN A 698 9.74 -10.98 -21.77
CA ASN A 698 10.87 -11.64 -22.62
C ASN A 698 12.36 -12.10 -22.12
N THR A 699 13.40 -12.42 -23.02
CA THR A 699 14.68 -13.30 -22.84
C THR A 699 16.09 -12.96 -23.58
N LEU A 700 17.23 -13.78 -23.57
CA LEU A 700 18.74 -13.38 -23.61
C LEU A 700 19.98 -14.36 -24.12
N HIS A 701 21.35 -14.07 -24.02
CA HIS A 701 22.64 -14.92 -24.27
C HIS A 701 23.90 -14.66 -25.28
N VAL A 702 25.15 -14.07 -24.99
CA VAL A 702 26.52 -14.29 -25.75
C VAL A 702 27.74 -13.20 -25.83
N VAL A 703 29.00 -13.39 -26.42
CA VAL A 703 30.28 -12.46 -26.49
C VAL A 703 31.80 -13.07 -26.53
N ASN A 704 33.01 -12.40 -26.19
CA ASN A 704 34.45 -12.96 -25.91
C ASN A 704 35.76 -11.99 -25.69
N SER A 705 36.97 -12.43 -25.13
CA SER A 705 38.44 -12.04 -25.50
C SER A 705 39.66 -11.72 -24.46
N ARG A 706 40.96 -11.50 -24.93
CA ARG A 706 42.32 -10.90 -24.44
C ARG A 706 43.42 -11.59 -23.47
N ASN A 707 44.76 -11.20 -23.54
CA ASN A 707 46.03 -11.60 -22.76
C ASN A 707 47.20 -10.49 -22.52
N THR A 708 48.43 -10.76 -21.94
CA THR A 708 49.57 -9.83 -21.45
C THR A 708 51.13 -10.26 -21.56
N THR A 709 52.17 -9.44 -21.13
CA THR A 709 53.70 -9.58 -21.38
C THR A 709 54.72 -8.85 -20.38
N TYR A 710 56.08 -9.15 -20.24
CA TYR A 710 57.26 -8.25 -19.74
C TYR A 710 58.77 -8.83 -19.71
N ARG A 711 59.86 -8.16 -19.12
CA ARG A 711 61.34 -8.62 -19.07
C ARG A 711 62.33 -8.50 -17.81
N LYS A 712 63.47 -7.69 -17.71
CA LYS A 712 64.77 -8.05 -16.93
C LYS A 712 65.60 -7.24 -15.81
N SER A 713 65.63 -5.91 -15.52
CA SER A 713 66.08 -5.38 -14.17
C SER A 713 65.13 -5.81 -13.05
N LEU A 714 64.04 -6.38 -13.50
CA LEU A 714 63.39 -7.59 -13.06
C LEU A 714 64.37 -8.79 -13.10
N HIS A 715 65.40 -8.81 -12.25
CA HIS A 715 66.11 -10.06 -11.96
C HIS A 715 65.02 -11.08 -11.60
N LYS A 716 65.09 -12.36 -12.04
CA LYS A 716 64.14 -13.34 -11.48
C LYS A 716 64.54 -13.45 -10.01
N VAL A 717 63.77 -12.78 -9.16
CA VAL A 717 64.13 -12.56 -7.77
C VAL A 717 64.31 -13.92 -7.12
N GLU A 718 65.31 -14.04 -6.26
CA GLU A 718 65.61 -15.28 -5.54
C GLU A 718 64.37 -15.74 -4.78
N GLU A 719 64.09 -17.05 -4.77
CA GLU A 719 62.79 -17.56 -4.31
C GLU A 719 62.56 -17.36 -2.79
N SER A 720 63.62 -16.92 -2.08
CA SER A 720 63.67 -16.54 -0.67
C SER A 720 63.64 -15.02 -0.38
N SER A 721 63.63 -14.14 -1.39
CA SER A 721 63.63 -12.68 -1.21
C SER A 721 62.22 -12.09 -1.21
N GLU A 722 62.03 -10.98 -0.46
CA GLU A 722 60.73 -10.32 -0.28
C GLU A 722 60.13 -9.85 -1.61
N GLU A 723 60.95 -9.31 -2.52
CA GLU A 723 60.52 -8.91 -3.87
C GLU A 723 60.04 -10.12 -4.70
N TYR A 724 60.43 -11.37 -4.38
CA TYR A 724 59.86 -12.56 -5.03
C TYR A 724 58.53 -12.94 -4.42
N GLN A 725 58.37 -12.86 -3.09
CA GLN A 725 57.07 -13.07 -2.45
C GLN A 725 56.06 -12.00 -2.89
N GLU A 726 56.50 -10.74 -3.02
CA GLU A 726 55.70 -9.67 -3.59
C GLU A 726 55.43 -9.88 -5.07
N LYS A 727 56.42 -10.30 -5.89
CA LYS A 727 56.18 -10.73 -7.27
C LYS A 727 55.17 -11.87 -7.35
N LEU A 728 55.20 -12.85 -6.45
CA LEU A 728 54.31 -14.00 -6.45
C LEU A 728 52.89 -13.57 -6.03
N ARG A 729 52.76 -12.71 -5.00
CA ARG A 729 51.51 -12.02 -4.66
C ARG A 729 50.98 -11.15 -5.80
N LEU A 730 51.84 -10.44 -6.53
CA LEU A 730 51.46 -9.61 -7.68
C LEU A 730 51.12 -10.46 -8.91
N GLU A 731 51.73 -11.62 -9.08
CA GLU A 731 51.36 -12.59 -10.13
C GLU A 731 50.09 -13.37 -9.76
N GLU A 732 49.81 -13.64 -8.49
CA GLU A 732 48.53 -14.15 -8.00
C GLU A 732 47.43 -13.09 -8.09
N GLN A 733 47.69 -11.85 -7.68
CA GLN A 733 46.77 -10.72 -7.88
C GLN A 733 46.54 -10.46 -9.36
N LYS A 734 47.57 -10.58 -10.22
CA LYS A 734 47.44 -10.49 -11.68
C LYS A 734 46.68 -11.69 -12.24
N ARG A 735 46.89 -12.92 -11.79
CA ARG A 735 46.09 -14.09 -12.20
C ARG A 735 44.65 -13.92 -11.77
N ALA A 736 44.39 -13.56 -10.51
CA ALA A 736 43.06 -13.24 -10.00
C ALA A 736 42.44 -12.05 -10.73
N ALA A 737 43.20 -11.04 -11.15
CA ALA A 737 42.72 -9.92 -11.96
C ALA A 737 42.48 -10.30 -13.42
N GLU A 738 43.30 -11.17 -14.01
CA GLU A 738 43.10 -11.71 -15.36
C GLU A 738 41.95 -12.73 -15.38
N GLU A 739 41.72 -13.49 -14.31
CA GLU A 739 40.59 -14.39 -14.13
C GLU A 739 39.32 -13.60 -13.82
N ARG A 740 39.37 -12.57 -12.98
CA ARG A 740 38.27 -11.60 -12.81
C ARG A 740 38.00 -10.84 -14.10
N TYR A 741 39.00 -10.54 -14.92
CA TYR A 741 38.82 -9.91 -16.23
C TYR A 741 38.25 -10.88 -17.26
N LYS A 742 38.77 -12.11 -17.35
CA LYS A 742 38.22 -13.18 -18.21
C LYS A 742 36.79 -13.52 -17.78
N TYR A 743 36.50 -13.56 -16.49
CA TYR A 743 35.17 -13.74 -15.92
C TYR A 743 34.27 -12.53 -16.16
N LYS A 744 34.73 -11.29 -15.96
CA LYS A 744 33.94 -10.08 -16.31
C LYS A 744 33.75 -9.91 -17.80
N ARG A 745 34.63 -10.45 -18.65
CA ARG A 745 34.47 -10.55 -20.11
C ARG A 745 33.73 -11.82 -20.55
N ARG A 746 33.37 -12.71 -19.61
CA ARG A 746 32.27 -13.69 -19.74
C ARG A 746 30.96 -13.14 -19.19
N GLN A 747 30.94 -12.32 -18.15
CA GLN A 747 29.70 -11.59 -17.80
C GLN A 747 29.34 -10.57 -18.90
N MET A 748 30.32 -9.90 -19.51
CA MET A 748 30.17 -9.21 -20.80
C MET A 748 30.36 -10.13 -22.03
N LYS A 749 30.47 -11.47 -21.85
CA LYS A 749 29.78 -12.38 -22.78
C LYS A 749 28.33 -12.16 -22.45
N GLU A 750 27.78 -13.00 -21.59
CA GLU A 750 26.36 -13.24 -21.39
C GLU A 750 25.53 -11.95 -21.64
N LEU A 751 25.79 -10.86 -20.91
CA LEU A 751 25.15 -9.53 -21.02
C LEU A 751 25.21 -8.79 -22.40
N GLN A 752 26.05 -9.16 -23.37
CA GLN A 752 26.13 -8.50 -24.69
C GLN A 752 25.17 -9.10 -25.71
N ASP A 753 25.30 -10.38 -26.06
CA ASP A 753 24.25 -11.03 -26.87
C ASP A 753 23.00 -11.33 -26.00
N ASP A 754 23.01 -11.10 -24.67
CA ASP A 754 21.76 -10.86 -23.89
C ASP A 754 20.95 -9.77 -24.57
N ILE A 755 21.51 -8.56 -24.67
CA ILE A 755 20.86 -7.42 -25.32
C ILE A 755 20.52 -7.75 -26.78
N GLN A 756 21.34 -8.55 -27.48
CA GLN A 756 21.03 -8.95 -28.85
C GLN A 756 19.83 -9.92 -28.95
N ASN A 757 19.73 -10.91 -28.07
CA ASN A 757 18.57 -11.81 -28.05
C ASN A 757 17.32 -11.12 -27.50
N MET A 758 17.45 -10.19 -26.54
CA MET A 758 16.35 -9.29 -26.11
C MET A 758 15.83 -8.48 -27.31
N ASN A 759 16.75 -7.94 -28.11
CA ASN A 759 16.40 -7.16 -29.29
C ASN A 759 15.78 -8.04 -30.38
N ASN A 760 16.32 -9.24 -30.65
CA ASN A 760 15.79 -10.18 -31.64
C ASN A 760 14.34 -10.61 -31.29
N THR A 761 14.04 -10.86 -30.02
CA THR A 761 12.68 -11.24 -29.61
C THR A 761 11.72 -10.06 -29.60
N LEU A 762 12.15 -8.87 -29.16
CA LEU A 762 11.40 -7.62 -29.38
C LEU A 762 11.11 -7.38 -30.87
N GLU A 763 12.09 -7.62 -31.74
CA GLU A 763 11.94 -7.49 -33.19
C GLU A 763 10.94 -8.48 -33.80
N ILE A 764 10.74 -9.66 -33.20
CA ILE A 764 9.69 -10.59 -33.61
C ILE A 764 8.34 -10.11 -33.08
N LEU A 765 8.25 -9.77 -31.80
CA LEU A 765 7.02 -9.28 -31.17
C LEU A 765 6.48 -8.01 -31.85
N ASN A 766 7.34 -7.06 -32.23
CA ASN A 766 6.95 -5.86 -32.96
C ASN A 766 6.39 -6.17 -34.37
N ARG A 767 6.84 -7.26 -35.02
CA ARG A 767 6.30 -7.72 -36.31
C ARG A 767 4.96 -8.43 -36.14
N ASP A 768 4.81 -9.22 -35.07
CA ASP A 768 3.54 -9.86 -34.72
C ASP A 768 2.50 -8.81 -34.31
N GLU A 769 2.87 -7.78 -33.54
CA GLU A 769 2.00 -6.65 -33.20
C GLU A 769 1.54 -5.90 -34.46
N ALA A 770 2.48 -5.59 -35.38
CA ALA A 770 2.14 -4.96 -36.66
C ALA A 770 1.14 -5.82 -37.46
N ALA A 771 1.40 -7.12 -37.62
CA ALA A 771 0.53 -8.04 -38.36
C ALA A 771 -0.86 -8.26 -37.69
N GLN A 772 -0.96 -8.13 -36.36
CA GLN A 772 -2.26 -8.10 -35.69
C GLN A 772 -2.95 -6.74 -35.87
N SER A 773 -2.20 -5.63 -35.87
CA SER A 773 -2.76 -4.29 -36.10
C SER A 773 -3.44 -4.20 -37.47
N GLU A 774 -2.79 -4.70 -38.53
CA GLU A 774 -3.33 -4.80 -39.89
C GLU A 774 -4.64 -5.60 -39.91
N ARG A 775 -4.70 -6.77 -39.26
CA ARG A 775 -5.95 -7.56 -39.11
C ARG A 775 -7.04 -6.83 -38.34
N THR A 776 -6.70 -6.00 -37.35
CA THR A 776 -7.71 -5.15 -36.68
C THR A 776 -8.23 -4.04 -37.59
N GLU A 777 -7.41 -3.51 -38.51
CA GLU A 777 -7.87 -2.55 -39.52
C GLU A 777 -8.71 -3.20 -40.62
N GLU A 778 -8.31 -4.38 -41.11
CA GLU A 778 -9.11 -5.20 -42.04
C GLU A 778 -10.50 -5.50 -41.45
N THR A 779 -10.57 -6.05 -40.23
CA THR A 779 -11.84 -6.38 -39.57
C THR A 779 -12.67 -5.13 -39.22
N ARG A 780 -12.05 -4.00 -38.83
CA ARG A 780 -12.74 -2.71 -38.71
C ARG A 780 -13.31 -2.24 -40.05
N SER A 781 -12.60 -2.44 -41.16
CA SER A 781 -13.10 -2.07 -42.50
C SER A 781 -14.30 -2.94 -42.91
N GLN A 782 -14.27 -4.25 -42.62
CA GLN A 782 -15.37 -5.17 -42.85
C GLN A 782 -16.61 -4.80 -42.01
N LEU A 783 -16.42 -4.46 -40.73
CA LEU A 783 -17.50 -3.94 -39.88
C LEU A 783 -18.08 -2.62 -40.40
N GLN A 784 -17.27 -1.72 -40.97
CA GLN A 784 -17.78 -0.51 -41.61
C GLN A 784 -18.56 -0.78 -42.90
N ILE A 785 -18.26 -1.87 -43.62
CA ILE A 785 -19.05 -2.31 -44.79
C ILE A 785 -20.38 -2.91 -44.32
N LEU A 786 -20.33 -3.87 -43.39
CA LEU A 786 -21.52 -4.52 -42.83
C LEU A 786 -22.50 -3.52 -42.18
N ASN A 787 -22.00 -2.51 -41.46
CA ASN A 787 -22.86 -1.46 -40.89
C ASN A 787 -23.54 -0.58 -41.97
N LYS A 788 -22.88 -0.32 -43.10
CA LYS A 788 -23.49 0.38 -44.24
C LYS A 788 -24.53 -0.50 -44.93
N GLU A 789 -24.27 -1.79 -45.07
CA GLU A 789 -25.22 -2.75 -45.61
C GLU A 789 -26.46 -2.88 -44.70
N LEU A 790 -26.28 -2.96 -43.38
CA LEU A 790 -27.37 -2.95 -42.39
C LEU A 790 -28.27 -1.72 -42.56
N GLY A 791 -27.71 -0.50 -42.57
CA GLY A 791 -28.50 0.72 -42.78
C GLY A 791 -29.25 0.72 -44.13
N LEU A 792 -28.64 0.18 -45.19
CA LEU A 792 -29.30 0.02 -46.49
C LEU A 792 -30.41 -1.07 -46.47
N GLN A 793 -30.37 -2.05 -45.58
CA GLN A 793 -31.50 -2.97 -45.35
C GLN A 793 -32.58 -2.34 -44.47
N GLU A 794 -32.22 -1.59 -43.43
CA GLU A 794 -33.17 -0.84 -42.58
C GLU A 794 -34.00 0.13 -43.43
N GLU A 795 -33.39 0.92 -44.32
CA GLU A 795 -34.14 1.77 -45.25
C GLU A 795 -35.08 0.96 -46.18
N LYS A 796 -34.71 -0.27 -46.57
CA LYS A 796 -35.59 -1.12 -47.41
C LYS A 796 -36.77 -1.63 -46.60
N LEU A 797 -36.56 -2.10 -45.37
CA LEU A 797 -37.63 -2.50 -44.45
C LEU A 797 -38.57 -1.32 -44.18
N ASP A 798 -38.03 -0.13 -43.95
CA ASP A 798 -38.80 1.09 -43.69
C ASP A 798 -39.59 1.54 -44.93
N ARG A 799 -39.05 1.39 -46.15
CA ARG A 799 -39.79 1.55 -47.42
C ARG A 799 -40.90 0.51 -47.59
N VAL A 800 -40.65 -0.77 -47.26
CA VAL A 800 -41.63 -1.85 -47.36
C VAL A 800 -42.75 -1.68 -46.33
N GLY A 801 -42.46 -1.37 -45.05
CA GLY A 801 -43.46 -1.10 -44.03
C GLY A 801 -44.38 0.09 -44.36
N LYS A 802 -43.85 1.11 -45.05
CA LYS A 802 -44.63 2.23 -45.60
C LYS A 802 -45.52 1.81 -46.78
N GLN A 803 -45.14 0.79 -47.55
CA GLN A 803 -45.98 0.18 -48.58
C GLN A 803 -47.04 -0.76 -47.99
N CYS A 804 -46.67 -1.67 -47.08
CA CYS A 804 -47.61 -2.56 -46.39
C CYS A 804 -48.68 -1.76 -45.65
N SER A 805 -48.31 -0.78 -44.83
CA SER A 805 -49.28 0.07 -44.11
C SER A 805 -50.13 0.97 -45.03
N LYS A 806 -49.75 1.18 -46.29
CA LYS A 806 -50.60 1.80 -47.33
C LYS A 806 -51.61 0.78 -47.88
N LEU A 807 -51.17 -0.44 -48.20
CA LEU A 807 -52.04 -1.53 -48.64
C LEU A 807 -53.06 -1.92 -47.55
N THR A 808 -52.68 -1.98 -46.27
CA THR A 808 -53.60 -2.19 -45.14
C THR A 808 -54.69 -1.13 -45.10
N ARG A 809 -54.35 0.15 -45.33
CA ARG A 809 -55.34 1.25 -45.40
C ARG A 809 -56.27 1.10 -46.61
N GLU A 810 -55.76 0.66 -47.75
CA GLU A 810 -56.56 0.41 -48.96
C GLU A 810 -57.52 -0.78 -48.78
N ILE A 811 -57.08 -1.87 -48.13
CA ILE A 811 -57.92 -3.03 -47.78
C ILE A 811 -59.05 -2.61 -46.81
N ARG A 812 -58.73 -1.93 -45.70
CA ARG A 812 -59.72 -1.45 -44.73
C ARG A 812 -60.70 -0.44 -45.35
N ALA A 813 -60.22 0.46 -46.19
CA ALA A 813 -61.07 1.40 -46.92
C ALA A 813 -62.03 0.70 -47.90
N ALA A 814 -61.57 -0.30 -48.65
CA ALA A 814 -62.40 -1.07 -49.57
C ALA A 814 -63.51 -1.84 -48.84
N ARG A 815 -63.26 -2.32 -47.62
CA ARG A 815 -64.24 -3.07 -46.79
C ARG A 815 -65.06 -2.21 -45.84
N LYS A 816 -64.73 -0.92 -45.70
CA LYS A 816 -65.36 0.04 -44.77
C LYS A 816 -65.31 -0.37 -43.29
N THR A 817 -64.36 -1.22 -42.91
CA THR A 817 -64.12 -1.64 -41.51
C THR A 817 -62.99 -0.80 -40.90
N LYS A 818 -63.08 -0.52 -39.60
CA LYS A 818 -61.96 0.05 -38.81
C LYS A 818 -61.08 -1.03 -38.18
N GLU A 819 -61.69 -2.17 -37.87
CA GLU A 819 -61.03 -3.37 -37.37
C GLU A 819 -60.31 -4.12 -38.51
N GLU A 820 -59.33 -4.93 -38.12
CA GLU A 820 -58.55 -5.82 -39.00
C GLU A 820 -59.47 -6.72 -39.84
N SER A 821 -59.27 -6.74 -41.15
CA SER A 821 -59.93 -7.72 -42.01
C SER A 821 -59.40 -9.14 -41.78
N LEU A 822 -60.18 -10.15 -42.18
CA LEU A 822 -59.74 -11.55 -42.12
C LEU A 822 -58.54 -11.80 -43.05
N GLU A 823 -58.45 -11.02 -44.12
CA GLU A 823 -57.39 -11.05 -45.11
C GLU A 823 -56.08 -10.47 -44.57
N GLU A 824 -56.14 -9.41 -43.77
CA GLU A 824 -54.96 -8.94 -43.02
C GLU A 824 -54.46 -10.04 -42.08
N ARG A 825 -55.34 -10.68 -41.31
CA ARG A 825 -54.94 -11.76 -40.39
C ARG A 825 -54.39 -13.00 -41.12
N ASP A 826 -54.87 -13.31 -42.33
CA ASP A 826 -54.30 -14.38 -43.16
C ASP A 826 -52.95 -13.97 -43.79
N ILE A 827 -52.75 -12.68 -44.10
CA ILE A 827 -51.44 -12.13 -44.50
C ILE A 827 -50.46 -12.22 -43.32
N ASP A 828 -50.81 -11.70 -42.14
CA ASP A 828 -49.99 -11.74 -40.93
C ASP A 828 -49.60 -13.19 -40.56
N LEU A 829 -50.55 -14.14 -40.66
CA LEU A 829 -50.28 -15.56 -40.43
C LEU A 829 -49.40 -16.22 -41.50
N ARG A 830 -49.39 -15.71 -42.74
CA ARG A 830 -48.43 -16.14 -43.78
C ARG A 830 -47.06 -15.54 -43.54
N GLU A 831 -46.97 -14.24 -43.27
CA GLU A 831 -45.72 -13.56 -42.95
C GLU A 831 -45.04 -14.18 -41.71
N LEU A 832 -45.79 -14.48 -40.65
CA LEU A 832 -45.27 -15.19 -39.47
C LEU A 832 -44.78 -16.61 -39.79
N ARG A 833 -45.43 -17.32 -40.72
CA ARG A 833 -44.99 -18.67 -41.18
C ARG A 833 -43.73 -18.60 -42.04
N ASP A 834 -43.64 -17.64 -42.95
CA ASP A 834 -42.49 -17.48 -43.84
C ASP A 834 -41.28 -16.84 -43.13
N PHE A 835 -41.52 -15.99 -42.13
CA PHE A 835 -40.51 -15.58 -41.15
C PHE A 835 -39.96 -16.77 -40.38
N ASN A 836 -40.82 -17.63 -39.79
CA ASN A 836 -40.38 -18.85 -39.11
C ASN A 836 -39.60 -19.80 -40.03
N ARG A 837 -40.03 -19.99 -41.29
CA ARG A 837 -39.29 -20.76 -42.29
C ARG A 837 -37.90 -20.18 -42.58
N THR A 838 -37.81 -18.86 -42.68
CA THR A 838 -36.55 -18.14 -42.95
C THR A 838 -35.59 -18.23 -41.75
N VAL A 839 -36.09 -18.00 -40.53
CA VAL A 839 -35.30 -18.14 -39.29
C VAL A 839 -34.82 -19.58 -39.09
N ASN A 840 -35.69 -20.58 -39.29
CA ASN A 840 -35.29 -21.99 -39.21
C ASN A 840 -34.28 -22.40 -40.28
N LYS A 841 -34.36 -21.80 -41.48
CA LYS A 841 -33.34 -21.98 -42.53
C LYS A 841 -32.00 -21.35 -42.12
N MET A 842 -31.99 -20.12 -41.61
CA MET A 842 -30.77 -19.45 -41.14
C MET A 842 -30.13 -20.18 -39.96
N LEU A 843 -30.92 -20.72 -39.02
CA LEU A 843 -30.44 -21.60 -37.95
C LEU A 843 -29.80 -22.86 -38.53
N LEU A 844 -30.46 -23.54 -39.48
CA LEU A 844 -29.90 -24.72 -40.15
C LEU A 844 -28.62 -24.44 -40.93
N GLU A 845 -28.46 -23.24 -41.50
CA GLU A 845 -27.25 -22.81 -42.20
C GLU A 845 -26.12 -22.50 -41.19
N ALA A 846 -26.40 -21.76 -40.11
CA ALA A 846 -25.45 -21.51 -39.03
C ALA A 846 -24.99 -22.82 -38.32
N MET A 847 -25.90 -23.79 -38.12
CA MET A 847 -25.59 -25.12 -37.58
C MET A 847 -24.76 -26.00 -38.54
N GLN A 848 -24.62 -25.61 -39.81
CA GLN A 848 -23.74 -26.27 -40.79
C GLN A 848 -22.38 -25.57 -40.89
N GLU A 849 -22.33 -24.24 -40.82
CA GLU A 849 -21.07 -23.49 -40.83
C GLU A 849 -20.31 -23.57 -39.50
N HIS A 850 -21.03 -23.72 -38.38
CA HIS A 850 -20.46 -23.80 -37.02
C HIS A 850 -21.04 -25.00 -36.25
N PRO A 851 -20.43 -26.20 -36.38
CA PRO A 851 -20.91 -27.42 -35.72
C PRO A 851 -21.06 -27.29 -34.21
N ASP A 852 -20.16 -26.55 -33.55
CA ASP A 852 -20.11 -26.37 -32.10
C ASP A 852 -21.35 -25.64 -31.54
N LEU A 853 -22.06 -24.85 -32.37
CA LEU A 853 -23.29 -24.17 -31.97
C LEU A 853 -24.51 -25.11 -31.95
N ARG A 854 -24.41 -26.29 -32.58
CA ARG A 854 -25.52 -27.23 -32.73
C ARG A 854 -26.09 -27.68 -31.39
N ASP A 855 -25.23 -28.16 -30.49
CA ASP A 855 -25.65 -28.70 -29.20
C ASP A 855 -26.28 -27.62 -28.31
N ALA A 856 -25.77 -26.38 -28.40
CA ALA A 856 -26.35 -25.23 -27.72
C ALA A 856 -27.73 -24.85 -28.27
N ILE A 857 -27.91 -24.84 -29.61
CA ILE A 857 -29.19 -24.56 -30.25
C ILE A 857 -30.22 -25.66 -29.93
N ASP A 858 -29.85 -26.94 -30.10
CA ASP A 858 -30.72 -28.08 -29.80
C ASP A 858 -31.11 -28.12 -28.30
N MET A 859 -30.22 -27.69 -27.39
CA MET A 859 -30.53 -27.49 -25.97
C MET A 859 -31.57 -26.38 -25.75
N TYR A 860 -31.42 -25.21 -26.39
CA TYR A 860 -32.39 -24.11 -26.23
C TYR A 860 -33.76 -24.43 -26.80
N PHE A 861 -33.85 -25.16 -27.92
CA PHE A 861 -35.12 -25.66 -28.46
C PHE A 861 -35.79 -26.65 -27.49
N GLN A 862 -35.02 -27.56 -26.86
CA GLN A 862 -35.52 -28.45 -25.81
C GLN A 862 -36.04 -27.68 -24.58
N GLN A 863 -35.30 -26.67 -24.10
CA GLN A 863 -35.75 -25.82 -22.98
C GLN A 863 -37.05 -25.06 -23.31
N ALA A 864 -37.19 -24.58 -24.55
CA ALA A 864 -38.41 -23.93 -25.04
C ALA A 864 -39.58 -24.90 -25.30
N SER A 865 -39.39 -26.22 -25.15
CA SER A 865 -40.35 -27.26 -25.54
C SER A 865 -40.76 -27.21 -27.02
N LEU A 866 -39.87 -26.71 -27.88
CA LEU A 866 -40.07 -26.59 -29.33
C LEU A 866 -39.31 -27.71 -30.06
N PRO A 867 -39.86 -28.28 -31.15
CA PRO A 867 -39.12 -29.23 -31.98
C PRO A 867 -37.93 -28.51 -32.66
N PRO A 868 -36.71 -29.11 -32.67
CA PRO A 868 -35.56 -28.51 -33.31
C PRO A 868 -35.78 -28.33 -34.82
N PRO A 869 -35.17 -27.29 -35.43
CA PRO A 869 -35.46 -26.87 -36.80
C PRO A 869 -35.13 -27.99 -37.80
N SER A 870 -36.15 -28.69 -38.26
CA SER A 870 -36.02 -29.81 -39.19
C SER A 870 -36.16 -29.33 -40.64
N PRO A 871 -35.36 -29.85 -41.59
CA PRO A 871 -35.49 -29.48 -43.00
C PRO A 871 -36.86 -29.92 -43.54
N ALA A 872 -37.72 -28.94 -43.85
CA ALA A 872 -39.05 -29.20 -44.37
C ALA A 872 -38.99 -29.86 -45.76
N PRO A 873 -39.85 -30.85 -46.07
CA PRO A 873 -39.85 -31.51 -47.37
C PRO A 873 -40.19 -30.52 -48.49
N THR A 874 -39.29 -30.43 -49.48
CA THR A 874 -39.37 -29.41 -50.53
C THR A 874 -40.53 -29.68 -51.49
N LEU A 875 -41.60 -28.89 -51.37
CA LEU A 875 -42.66 -28.87 -52.38
C LEU A 875 -42.13 -28.19 -53.65
N VAL A 876 -41.91 -29.01 -54.69
CA VAL A 876 -41.36 -28.56 -55.97
C VAL A 876 -42.37 -27.71 -56.73
N SER A 877 -42.06 -26.43 -56.92
CA SER A 877 -42.60 -25.59 -57.99
C SER A 877 -41.45 -24.79 -58.57
N GLY A 878 -41.07 -25.09 -59.81
CA GLY A 878 -39.86 -24.56 -60.42
C GLY A 878 -40.11 -23.32 -61.27
N THR A 879 -39.16 -22.39 -61.28
CA THR A 879 -38.85 -21.62 -62.49
C THR A 879 -37.37 -21.26 -62.49
N SER A 880 -36.71 -21.39 -63.63
CA SER A 880 -35.25 -21.38 -63.74
C SER A 880 -34.71 -20.11 -64.39
N SER A 881 -33.67 -19.53 -63.79
CA SER A 881 -32.70 -18.70 -64.53
C SER A 881 -31.31 -18.73 -63.87
N LYS A 882 -30.30 -19.12 -64.66
CA LYS A 882 -28.89 -18.74 -64.42
C LYS A 882 -28.68 -17.36 -65.08
N PRO A 883 -27.77 -16.53 -64.57
CA PRO A 883 -26.36 -16.56 -64.99
C PRO A 883 -25.43 -16.75 -63.78
N SER A 884 -24.31 -17.48 -63.80
CA SER A 884 -23.19 -17.55 -64.78
C SER A 884 -22.22 -16.36 -64.74
N SER A 885 -21.54 -16.20 -63.61
CA SER A 885 -20.17 -15.68 -63.49
C SER A 885 -19.40 -16.60 -62.52
N GLY A 886 -18.08 -16.59 -62.41
CA GLY A 886 -17.06 -15.86 -63.17
C GLY A 886 -15.69 -16.28 -62.62
N ARG A 887 -15.14 -17.39 -63.13
CA ARG A 887 -14.04 -18.14 -62.48
C ARG A 887 -12.80 -17.26 -62.28
N SER A 888 -12.43 -17.03 -61.02
CA SER A 888 -11.26 -16.25 -60.61
C SER A 888 -9.95 -16.91 -61.05
N SER A 889 -8.90 -16.09 -61.19
CA SER A 889 -7.54 -16.49 -61.56
C SER A 889 -6.53 -15.41 -61.16
N ALA A 890 -5.24 -15.77 -61.15
CA ALA A 890 -4.07 -14.94 -60.86
C ALA A 890 -3.87 -14.51 -59.39
N SER A 891 -3.06 -15.31 -58.70
CA SER A 891 -2.26 -14.92 -57.54
C SER A 891 -1.11 -13.97 -57.90
N SER A 892 -0.78 -13.03 -57.01
CA SER A 892 0.59 -12.51 -56.78
C SER A 892 0.60 -11.94 -55.36
N LEU A 893 1.42 -12.42 -54.42
CA LEU A 893 2.84 -12.10 -54.30
C LEU A 893 3.12 -10.59 -54.43
N ARG A 894 3.18 -9.90 -53.31
CA ARG A 894 4.45 -9.33 -52.85
C ARG A 894 4.56 -9.40 -51.33
#